data_AF-A0A966EPV8-F1
#
_entry.id   AF-A0A966EPV8-F1
#
_cell.length_a   1.000
_cell.length_b   1.000
_cell.length_c   1.000
_cell.angle_alpha   90.00
_cell.angle_beta   90.00
_cell.angle_gamma   90.00
#
_symmetry.space_group_name_H-M   'P 1'
#
loop_
_entity.id
_entity.type
_entity.pdbx_description
1 polymer ?
#
loop_
_entity_poly.entity_id
_entity_poly.type
_entity_poly.pdbx_seq_one_letter_code
_entity_poly.pdbx_strand_id
1 'polypeptide(L)'
;MKKKSGEFEKSPIKARWLWLIIPLFIGGCYTQKKGYQKVRDMRQLERIPQTDVVSLIEGEVSIRGKAVSSSNTVKANSEKSKSRIIGPNNRRRDDSTFSNNKRSSTYVSGKYSGTKCFYCYYKKERRSVDEDGNESWSTVESGTRHVRFFRIKDSTGDVLVSLDSLIKEARKSPSLRQDYYRRSGNYRWTERRIDIGEEIFVFAMAVTRRGDYELNFAEEGSYSPILSDGNAVSSRTNQGGIGVLLTFTSLACLSLGVLFLCFMIKIHRILVFLSILSALNVLILTVMGINMMAADIKDGDERLKRHEANAKLAILKILKQPFEWESVPQLTETIKDEKPKARAIGIRNDYAAAIERNNAILKRFPEKHLSKFWKIYEQESIFGPEEERPNDSEIIKSPMPKWLSWGGGLLALVGGIFGILFGFRRIKTKRYIENVPTSLSTGLAFGPSEIKGTTVLYKGKEHRVIGPLTKKKCLYYRYKITERRGSGKNKKTVTIEDRTEMVPFLCKDEEGYTRVVPFGAEFICEQKKRSSSGRRTYYEWHIAENQKVYLLGSAVIEPVAGETLQMADGDDDDFPFIISDRTENETMLKISRAGLFGISCGFIGIVTLVLLYFAGTGSYSPSDFILSSLTAPAFLIASTFILMFNDLVFLRNRVKRAHSNIEVSLQKRSELIPNIESAAKSYLEHEKEVHRQISELRTSISQKKKFSTEEIDAIMHTENQLTERMFALAEKYPELKGQEMLGKLMEELRLVENEVALMRQGYNDSVELYKTTSQRIPEVFLAKSFGFKDSNFLRTELSVRKRPEISFE
;
A
#
# COMPACT_ATOMS: atom_id res chain seq x y z
N MET A 1 3.53 48.11 27.99
CA MET A 1 2.72 47.00 28.54
C MET A 1 2.99 45.72 27.74
N LYS A 2 3.28 44.62 28.46
CA LYS A 2 3.78 43.32 27.98
C LYS A 2 2.89 42.69 26.91
N LYS A 3 3.41 42.48 25.69
CA LYS A 3 2.85 41.55 24.70
C LYS A 3 3.41 40.16 25.02
N LYS A 4 2.59 39.33 25.67
CA LYS A 4 2.93 37.93 26.01
C LYS A 4 3.41 37.21 24.75
N SER A 5 4.63 36.70 24.82
CA SER A 5 5.20 35.69 23.95
C SER A 5 4.22 34.51 23.84
N GLY A 6 3.87 34.15 22.62
CA GLY A 6 2.99 33.02 22.35
C GLY A 6 3.54 31.72 22.94
N GLU A 7 2.90 31.27 24.02
CA GLU A 7 2.84 29.84 24.32
C GLU A 7 2.16 29.16 23.14
N PHE A 8 2.88 28.23 22.52
CA PHE A 8 2.28 27.31 21.57
C PHE A 8 1.21 26.52 22.31
N GLU A 9 -0.05 26.92 22.13
CA GLU A 9 -1.22 26.18 22.57
C GLU A 9 -1.16 24.81 21.90
N LYS A 10 -0.65 23.82 22.66
CA LYS A 10 -0.58 22.42 22.24
C LYS A 10 -2.01 21.91 22.18
N SER A 11 -2.72 22.13 21.06
CA SER A 11 -3.87 21.31 20.73
C SER A 11 -3.45 19.85 20.96
N PRO A 12 -4.18 19.04 21.75
CA PRO A 12 -3.72 17.71 22.09
C PRO A 12 -3.46 16.96 20.79
N ILE A 13 -2.23 16.47 20.60
CA ILE A 13 -1.75 15.83 19.36
C ILE A 13 -2.76 14.78 18.85
N LYS A 14 -3.50 14.14 19.76
CA LYS A 14 -4.61 13.21 19.50
C LYS A 14 -5.75 13.81 18.66
N ALA A 15 -6.17 15.05 18.92
CA ALA A 15 -7.23 15.71 18.15
C ALA A 15 -6.82 15.90 16.67
N ARG A 16 -5.55 16.24 16.41
CA ARG A 16 -5.03 16.40 15.03
C ARG A 16 -5.01 15.09 14.25
N TRP A 17 -4.75 13.96 14.92
CA TRP A 17 -4.83 12.64 14.29
C TRP A 17 -6.26 12.24 13.94
N LEU A 18 -7.23 12.50 14.82
CA LEU A 18 -8.64 12.20 14.55
C LEU A 18 -9.17 12.90 13.30
N TRP A 19 -8.75 14.16 13.06
CA TRP A 19 -9.07 14.92 11.84
C TRP A 19 -8.54 14.28 10.55
N LEU A 20 -7.49 13.45 10.61
CA LEU A 20 -6.96 12.71 9.46
C LEU A 20 -7.60 11.32 9.34
N ILE A 21 -7.76 10.63 10.47
CA ILE A 21 -8.22 9.23 10.52
C ILE A 21 -9.69 9.11 10.11
N ILE A 22 -10.57 9.93 10.66
CA ILE A 22 -12.02 9.81 10.43
C ILE A 22 -12.39 9.97 8.95
N PRO A 23 -11.91 11.00 8.22
CA PRO A 23 -12.20 11.13 6.79
C PRO A 23 -11.67 9.97 5.94
N LEU A 24 -10.54 9.38 6.31
CA LEU A 24 -9.98 8.22 5.60
C LEU A 24 -10.84 6.97 5.76
N PHE A 25 -11.34 6.71 6.97
CA PHE A 25 -12.26 5.58 7.19
C PHE A 25 -13.62 5.81 6.53
N ILE A 26 -14.23 6.98 6.70
CA ILE A 26 -15.52 7.30 6.08
C ILE A 26 -15.40 7.30 4.55
N GLY A 27 -14.38 7.98 4.01
CA GLY A 27 -14.11 8.03 2.58
C GLY A 27 -13.79 6.65 2.00
N GLY A 28 -13.00 5.85 2.71
CA GLY A 28 -12.70 4.46 2.37
C GLY A 28 -13.96 3.59 2.28
N CYS A 29 -14.80 3.58 3.33
CA CYS A 29 -16.06 2.83 3.33
C CYS A 29 -17.03 3.32 2.23
N TYR A 30 -17.11 4.63 2.00
CA TYR A 30 -17.95 5.20 0.94
C TYR A 30 -17.48 4.78 -0.46
N THR A 31 -16.18 4.87 -0.72
CA THR A 31 -15.58 4.45 -1.99
C THR A 31 -15.70 2.94 -2.18
N GLN A 32 -15.57 2.13 -1.13
CA GLN A 32 -15.82 0.69 -1.17
C GLN A 32 -17.24 0.38 -1.62
N LYS A 33 -18.23 1.04 -1.01
CA LYS A 33 -19.65 0.86 -1.34
C LYS A 33 -19.92 1.22 -2.80
N LYS A 34 -19.35 2.32 -3.30
CA LYS A 34 -19.46 2.71 -4.71
C LYS A 34 -18.75 1.74 -5.65
N GLY A 35 -17.58 1.25 -5.27
CA GLY A 35 -16.84 0.23 -6.01
C GLY A 35 -17.67 -1.04 -6.17
N TYR A 36 -18.22 -1.56 -5.06
CA TYR A 36 -19.14 -2.69 -5.06
C TYR A 36 -20.35 -2.46 -5.98
N GLN A 37 -21.02 -1.31 -5.87
CA GLN A 37 -22.15 -0.98 -6.73
C GLN A 37 -21.78 -1.01 -8.22
N LYS A 38 -20.61 -0.47 -8.60
CA LYS A 38 -20.17 -0.48 -9.99
C LYS A 38 -19.85 -1.87 -10.54
N VAL A 39 -19.23 -2.73 -9.74
CA VAL A 39 -18.99 -4.11 -10.14
C VAL A 39 -20.30 -4.90 -10.19
N ARG A 40 -21.24 -4.65 -9.26
CA ARG A 40 -22.57 -5.26 -9.28
C ARG A 40 -23.37 -4.88 -10.53
N ASP A 41 -23.43 -3.58 -10.86
CA ASP A 41 -24.10 -3.09 -12.06
C ASP A 41 -23.53 -3.74 -13.34
N MET A 42 -22.20 -3.91 -13.40
CA MET A 42 -21.53 -4.58 -14.50
C MET A 42 -21.97 -6.05 -14.65
N ARG A 43 -22.08 -6.75 -13.51
CA ARG A 43 -22.49 -8.17 -13.47
C ARG A 43 -23.98 -8.37 -13.76
N GLN A 44 -24.83 -7.42 -13.40
CA GLN A 44 -26.24 -7.45 -13.80
C GLN A 44 -26.38 -7.38 -15.32
N LEU A 45 -25.62 -6.48 -15.97
CA LEU A 45 -25.59 -6.37 -17.42
C LEU A 45 -25.01 -7.63 -18.12
N GLU A 46 -24.06 -8.33 -17.49
CA GLU A 46 -23.50 -9.58 -18.00
C GLU A 46 -24.55 -10.71 -18.14
N ARG A 47 -25.58 -10.71 -17.30
CA ARG A 47 -26.59 -11.79 -17.24
C ARG A 47 -27.71 -11.67 -18.25
N ILE A 48 -27.92 -10.51 -18.84
CA ILE A 48 -29.04 -10.25 -19.75
C ILE A 48 -28.54 -10.45 -21.18
N PRO A 49 -29.08 -11.45 -21.92
CA PRO A 49 -28.75 -11.64 -23.32
C PRO A 49 -29.17 -10.41 -24.13
N GLN A 50 -28.53 -10.21 -25.28
CA GLN A 50 -29.03 -9.21 -26.21
C GLN A 50 -30.35 -9.73 -26.78
N THR A 51 -31.40 -8.92 -26.67
CA THR A 51 -32.75 -9.25 -27.10
C THR A 51 -33.05 -8.51 -28.38
N ASP A 52 -33.54 -9.24 -29.37
CA ASP A 52 -34.08 -8.66 -30.59
C ASP A 52 -35.46 -8.04 -30.33
N VAL A 53 -35.81 -6.99 -31.05
CA VAL A 53 -37.08 -6.27 -30.87
C VAL A 53 -38.29 -7.19 -31.09
N VAL A 54 -38.19 -8.19 -31.98
CA VAL A 54 -39.28 -9.16 -32.20
C VAL A 54 -39.52 -10.05 -30.98
N SER A 55 -38.48 -10.34 -30.19
CA SER A 55 -38.50 -11.23 -29.01
C SER A 55 -38.93 -10.51 -27.73
N LEU A 56 -39.26 -9.22 -27.82
CA LEU A 56 -39.44 -8.38 -26.66
C LEU A 56 -40.66 -8.78 -25.83
N ILE A 57 -40.43 -8.88 -24.53
CA ILE A 57 -41.43 -9.14 -23.49
C ILE A 57 -41.25 -8.13 -22.35
N GLU A 58 -42.21 -8.06 -21.44
CA GLU A 58 -42.05 -7.24 -20.23
C GLU A 58 -40.89 -7.76 -19.37
N GLY A 59 -40.00 -6.86 -18.96
CA GLY A 59 -38.82 -7.23 -18.18
C GLY A 59 -37.55 -6.47 -18.58
N GLU A 60 -36.45 -6.84 -17.95
CA GLU A 60 -35.14 -6.22 -18.18
C GLU A 60 -34.59 -6.67 -19.54
N VAL A 61 -34.28 -5.73 -20.43
CA VAL A 61 -33.83 -6.02 -21.79
C VAL A 61 -32.55 -5.27 -22.15
N SER A 62 -31.74 -5.89 -22.99
CA SER A 62 -30.50 -5.35 -23.55
C SER A 62 -30.63 -5.31 -25.07
N ILE A 63 -30.71 -4.12 -25.66
CA ILE A 63 -31.01 -3.94 -27.10
C ILE A 63 -29.95 -3.07 -27.75
N ARG A 64 -29.59 -3.40 -28.98
CA ARG A 64 -28.73 -2.58 -29.83
C ARG A 64 -29.41 -2.37 -31.18
N GLY A 65 -29.47 -1.12 -31.63
CA GLY A 65 -30.04 -0.80 -32.94
C GLY A 65 -29.84 0.65 -33.33
N LYS A 66 -30.34 1.03 -34.50
CA LYS A 66 -30.23 2.39 -35.04
C LYS A 66 -31.31 3.29 -34.49
N ALA A 67 -30.94 4.48 -34.02
CA ALA A 67 -31.88 5.50 -33.57
C ALA A 67 -32.67 6.07 -34.76
N VAL A 68 -34.00 5.91 -34.74
CA VAL A 68 -34.91 6.37 -35.79
C VAL A 68 -36.05 7.20 -35.21
N SER A 69 -36.68 7.98 -36.09
CA SER A 69 -37.79 8.86 -35.72
C SER A 69 -39.03 8.10 -35.27
N SER A 70 -39.74 8.64 -34.28
CA SER A 70 -41.04 8.13 -33.83
C SER A 70 -42.21 8.43 -34.77
N SER A 71 -42.01 9.20 -35.85
CA SER A 71 -43.11 9.77 -36.66
C SER A 71 -43.56 8.97 -37.89
N ASN A 72 -43.14 7.72 -38.10
CA ASN A 72 -43.33 7.03 -39.40
C ASN A 72 -44.25 5.80 -39.45
N THR A 73 -45.06 5.50 -38.44
CA THR A 73 -45.93 4.31 -38.46
C THR A 73 -47.36 4.59 -38.01
N VAL A 74 -48.08 5.46 -38.75
CA VAL A 74 -49.56 5.44 -38.81
C VAL A 74 -49.99 5.50 -40.28
N LYS A 75 -49.80 4.39 -40.99
CA LYS A 75 -50.52 4.09 -42.24
C LYS A 75 -50.72 2.58 -42.34
N ALA A 76 -51.69 2.06 -41.60
CA ALA A 76 -52.44 0.86 -41.95
C ALA A 76 -53.73 0.84 -41.12
N ASN A 77 -54.85 0.69 -41.82
CA ASN A 77 -56.21 0.42 -41.32
C ASN A 77 -56.95 1.53 -40.57
N SER A 78 -57.75 2.29 -41.32
CA SER A 78 -59.17 2.42 -40.96
C SER A 78 -60.02 2.60 -42.21
N GLU A 79 -60.82 1.57 -42.48
CA GLU A 79 -61.94 1.61 -43.39
C GLU A 79 -63.00 2.62 -42.91
N LYS A 80 -63.70 3.17 -43.88
CA LYS A 80 -64.80 4.12 -43.74
C LYS A 80 -65.88 3.61 -42.80
N SER A 81 -66.27 4.41 -41.80
CA SER A 81 -67.69 4.56 -41.48
C SER A 81 -67.98 6.03 -41.10
N LYS A 82 -68.95 6.60 -41.82
CA LYS A 82 -69.51 7.93 -41.55
C LYS A 82 -70.64 7.76 -40.53
N SER A 83 -70.66 8.56 -39.48
CA SER A 83 -71.92 9.02 -38.90
C SER A 83 -71.75 10.39 -38.26
N ARG A 84 -72.82 11.17 -38.36
CA ARG A 84 -72.92 12.63 -38.26
C ARG A 84 -73.97 12.90 -37.19
N ILE A 85 -73.65 13.49 -36.03
CA ILE A 85 -74.65 14.16 -35.18
C ILE A 85 -74.05 15.41 -34.50
N ILE A 86 -74.90 16.42 -34.47
CA ILE A 86 -74.77 17.84 -34.09
C ILE A 86 -74.84 18.00 -32.55
N GLY A 87 -74.26 19.08 -32.01
CA GLY A 87 -74.32 19.47 -30.57
C GLY A 87 -75.73 19.90 -30.09
N PRO A 88 -75.91 20.67 -28.97
CA PRO A 88 -74.97 21.67 -28.42
C PRO A 88 -74.92 21.85 -26.87
N ASN A 89 -74.01 22.75 -26.45
CA ASN A 89 -74.05 23.66 -25.29
C ASN A 89 -74.07 23.11 -23.83
N ASN A 90 -73.03 23.43 -23.05
CA ASN A 90 -73.15 24.56 -22.11
C ASN A 90 -71.81 25.20 -21.67
N ARG A 91 -71.95 26.49 -21.33
CA ARG A 91 -71.02 27.62 -21.05
C ARG A 91 -69.96 27.36 -19.95
N ARG A 92 -68.69 27.66 -20.22
CA ARG A 92 -67.91 28.90 -19.90
C ARG A 92 -67.74 29.23 -18.40
N ARG A 93 -66.51 29.04 -17.90
CA ARG A 93 -65.80 30.02 -17.07
C ARG A 93 -64.38 30.16 -17.61
N ASP A 94 -64.01 31.42 -17.82
CA ASP A 94 -62.75 31.87 -18.39
C ASP A 94 -61.59 31.67 -17.40
N ASP A 95 -60.50 31.10 -17.89
CA ASP A 95 -59.16 31.51 -17.49
C ASP A 95 -58.29 31.49 -18.75
N SER A 96 -58.07 32.70 -19.26
CA SER A 96 -57.22 33.00 -20.39
C SER A 96 -55.76 32.88 -19.97
N THR A 97 -55.04 31.87 -20.47
CA THR A 97 -53.67 31.96 -21.03
C THR A 97 -53.14 30.55 -21.33
N PHE A 98 -52.33 30.44 -22.39
CA PHE A 98 -51.71 29.21 -22.93
C PHE A 98 -52.55 28.33 -23.86
N SER A 99 -53.08 28.97 -24.91
CA SER A 99 -53.04 28.34 -26.24
C SER A 99 -51.58 28.25 -26.70
N ASN A 100 -50.97 27.07 -26.58
CA ASN A 100 -49.95 26.66 -27.55
C ASN A 100 -49.88 25.13 -27.61
N ASN A 101 -50.69 24.59 -28.53
CA ASN A 101 -50.66 23.21 -28.97
C ASN A 101 -49.33 22.95 -29.71
N LYS A 102 -48.23 22.80 -28.97
CA LYS A 102 -46.92 22.48 -29.54
C LYS A 102 -46.92 20.98 -29.89
N ARG A 103 -47.16 20.67 -31.18
CA ARG A 103 -46.78 19.37 -31.77
C ARG A 103 -45.38 19.05 -31.25
N SER A 104 -45.21 17.95 -30.51
CA SER A 104 -43.91 17.57 -29.97
C SER A 104 -42.92 17.45 -31.13
N SER A 105 -41.89 18.28 -31.15
CA SER A 105 -40.88 18.26 -32.21
C SER A 105 -40.21 16.88 -32.24
N THR A 106 -40.21 16.25 -33.41
CA THR A 106 -39.62 14.92 -33.64
C THR A 106 -38.10 14.88 -33.48
N TYR A 107 -37.45 16.04 -33.49
CA TYR A 107 -36.02 16.23 -33.31
C TYR A 107 -35.75 17.49 -32.50
N VAL A 108 -34.57 17.55 -31.90
CA VAL A 108 -33.96 18.78 -31.36
C VAL A 108 -32.77 19.18 -32.23
N SER A 109 -32.34 20.44 -32.13
CA SER A 109 -31.15 20.94 -32.82
C SER A 109 -30.02 21.15 -31.82
N GLY A 110 -28.84 20.62 -32.17
CA GLY A 110 -27.58 20.88 -31.48
C GLY A 110 -27.36 22.38 -31.29
N LYS A 111 -26.94 22.79 -30.09
CA LYS A 111 -26.85 24.20 -29.70
C LYS A 111 -25.82 24.98 -30.55
N TYR A 112 -24.70 24.35 -30.87
CA TYR A 112 -23.54 24.92 -31.56
C TYR A 112 -23.38 24.35 -32.96
N SER A 113 -23.62 23.05 -33.15
CA SER A 113 -23.51 22.39 -34.46
C SER A 113 -24.73 22.61 -35.36
N GLY A 114 -25.90 22.89 -34.78
CA GLY A 114 -27.17 22.97 -35.52
C GLY A 114 -27.71 21.63 -36.02
N THR A 115 -26.97 20.52 -35.85
CA THR A 115 -27.35 19.19 -36.33
C THR A 115 -28.65 18.69 -35.69
N LYS A 116 -29.52 18.05 -36.47
CA LYS A 116 -30.75 17.43 -35.97
C LYS A 116 -30.41 16.13 -35.23
N CYS A 117 -30.84 16.02 -33.99
CA CYS A 117 -30.57 14.86 -33.13
C CYS A 117 -31.76 14.59 -32.20
N PHE A 118 -31.78 13.43 -31.53
CA PHE A 118 -32.79 13.09 -30.52
C PHE A 118 -32.41 13.59 -29.14
N TYR A 119 -31.12 13.66 -28.85
CA TYR A 119 -30.55 14.14 -27.60
C TYR A 119 -29.35 15.04 -27.91
N CYS A 120 -29.16 16.10 -27.12
CA CYS A 120 -27.98 16.96 -27.13
C CYS A 120 -27.71 17.47 -25.72
N TYR A 121 -26.58 17.07 -25.15
CA TYR A 121 -25.97 17.77 -24.02
C TYR A 121 -24.91 18.72 -24.55
N TYR A 122 -24.98 19.98 -24.16
CA TYR A 122 -24.04 21.00 -24.58
C TYR A 122 -23.38 21.65 -23.37
N LYS A 123 -22.09 21.98 -23.50
CA LYS A 123 -21.30 22.63 -22.46
C LYS A 123 -20.42 23.74 -23.06
N LYS A 124 -20.41 24.90 -22.42
CA LYS A 124 -19.51 26.01 -22.68
C LYS A 124 -18.65 26.22 -21.45
N GLU A 125 -17.33 26.21 -21.64
CA GLU A 125 -16.37 26.41 -20.57
C GLU A 125 -15.46 27.58 -20.87
N ARG A 126 -15.10 28.34 -19.84
CA ARG A 126 -14.14 29.43 -19.90
C ARG A 126 -12.81 28.99 -19.31
N ARG A 127 -11.74 29.29 -20.02
CA ARG A 127 -10.37 29.17 -19.56
C ARG A 127 -10.10 30.28 -18.55
N SER A 128 -9.68 29.88 -17.36
CA SER A 128 -9.07 30.75 -16.36
C SER A 128 -7.63 30.33 -16.17
N VAL A 129 -6.74 31.31 -16.14
CA VAL A 129 -5.34 31.10 -15.77
C VAL A 129 -5.20 31.73 -14.39
N ASP A 130 -4.74 30.94 -13.43
CA ASP A 130 -4.45 31.49 -12.11
C ASP A 130 -3.15 32.32 -12.12
N GLU A 131 -2.83 32.98 -11.00
CA GLU A 131 -1.61 33.83 -10.85
C GLU A 131 -0.30 33.06 -11.13
N ASP A 132 -0.37 31.74 -11.29
CA ASP A 132 0.76 30.83 -11.38
C ASP A 132 0.86 30.13 -12.73
N GLY A 133 0.03 30.53 -13.69
CA GLY A 133 0.07 30.02 -15.05
C GLY A 133 -0.64 28.67 -15.23
N ASN A 134 -1.30 28.11 -14.21
CA ASN A 134 -2.05 26.88 -14.37
C ASN A 134 -3.41 27.17 -15.02
N GLU A 135 -3.69 26.43 -16.09
CA GLU A 135 -4.96 26.52 -16.80
C GLU A 135 -6.03 25.69 -16.09
N SER A 136 -7.18 26.29 -15.84
CA SER A 136 -8.40 25.61 -15.41
C SER A 136 -9.57 26.00 -16.30
N TRP A 137 -10.52 25.09 -16.46
CA TRP A 137 -11.75 25.32 -17.22
C TRP A 137 -12.93 25.32 -16.26
N SER A 138 -13.68 26.42 -16.24
CA SER A 138 -14.91 26.54 -15.47
C SER A 138 -16.13 26.52 -16.39
N THR A 139 -17.17 25.80 -15.99
CA THR A 139 -18.43 25.73 -16.76
C THR A 139 -19.16 27.06 -16.66
N VAL A 140 -19.44 27.68 -17.81
CA VAL A 140 -20.18 28.94 -17.91
C VAL A 140 -21.65 28.67 -18.25
N GLU A 141 -21.89 27.73 -19.16
CA GLU A 141 -23.23 27.35 -19.60
C GLU A 141 -23.24 25.85 -19.85
N SER A 142 -24.26 25.15 -19.38
CA SER A 142 -24.51 23.77 -19.76
C SER A 142 -26.01 23.51 -19.77
N GLY A 143 -26.46 22.64 -20.67
CA GLY A 143 -27.86 22.25 -20.70
C GLY A 143 -28.09 21.02 -21.56
N THR A 144 -29.32 20.53 -21.49
CA THR A 144 -29.75 19.33 -22.21
C THR A 144 -30.98 19.68 -23.06
N ARG A 145 -30.94 19.33 -24.34
CA ARG A 145 -32.08 19.35 -25.26
C ARG A 145 -32.37 17.91 -25.68
N HIS A 146 -33.62 17.49 -25.62
CA HIS A 146 -34.00 16.13 -25.98
C HIS A 146 -35.44 16.10 -26.46
N VAL A 147 -35.74 15.12 -27.31
CA VAL A 147 -37.12 14.74 -27.61
C VAL A 147 -37.66 13.88 -26.47
N ARG A 148 -38.99 13.74 -26.39
CA ARG A 148 -39.63 12.88 -25.38
C ARG A 148 -39.35 11.39 -25.64
N PHE A 149 -39.52 10.99 -26.91
CA PHE A 149 -39.33 9.62 -27.36
C PHE A 149 -38.63 9.58 -28.72
N PHE A 150 -37.82 8.56 -28.92
CA PHE A 150 -37.34 8.12 -30.24
C PHE A 150 -37.55 6.61 -30.36
N ARG A 151 -37.33 6.01 -31.53
CA ARG A 151 -37.40 4.56 -31.69
C ARG A 151 -36.01 3.99 -31.96
N ILE A 152 -35.75 2.77 -31.52
CA ILE A 152 -34.57 2.01 -31.91
C ILE A 152 -35.02 0.90 -32.84
N LYS A 153 -34.35 0.79 -33.99
CA LYS A 153 -34.64 -0.19 -35.02
C LYS A 153 -33.47 -1.16 -35.18
N ASP A 154 -33.76 -2.46 -35.08
CA ASP A 154 -32.83 -3.54 -35.42
C ASP A 154 -33.30 -4.25 -36.72
N SER A 155 -32.78 -5.44 -37.01
CA SER A 155 -33.17 -6.25 -38.16
C SER A 155 -34.59 -6.84 -38.05
N THR A 156 -35.15 -6.89 -36.84
CA THR A 156 -36.39 -7.63 -36.53
C THR A 156 -37.59 -6.72 -36.28
N GLY A 157 -37.37 -5.47 -35.91
CA GLY A 157 -38.42 -4.48 -35.67
C GLY A 157 -37.91 -3.15 -35.13
N ASP A 158 -38.82 -2.36 -34.57
CA ASP A 158 -38.49 -1.12 -33.87
C ASP A 158 -39.28 -0.95 -32.57
N VAL A 159 -38.63 -0.42 -31.53
CA VAL A 159 -39.20 -0.24 -30.18
C VAL A 159 -39.06 1.21 -29.72
N LEU A 160 -40.03 1.72 -28.96
CA LEU A 160 -40.03 3.08 -28.43
C LEU A 160 -39.06 3.21 -27.25
N VAL A 161 -38.29 4.28 -27.19
CA VAL A 161 -37.36 4.60 -26.10
C VAL A 161 -37.72 5.94 -25.48
N SER A 162 -37.91 5.95 -24.15
CA SER A 162 -38.30 7.15 -23.39
C SER A 162 -37.09 7.88 -22.84
N LEU A 163 -36.75 9.02 -23.43
CA LEU A 163 -35.68 9.89 -22.90
C LEU A 163 -36.15 10.67 -21.67
N ASP A 164 -37.45 10.96 -21.59
CA ASP A 164 -38.05 11.60 -20.42
C ASP A 164 -37.86 10.75 -19.17
N SER A 165 -38.08 9.42 -19.26
CA SER A 165 -37.89 8.54 -18.09
C SER A 165 -36.41 8.38 -17.70
N LEU A 166 -35.47 8.45 -18.65
CA LEU A 166 -34.04 8.46 -18.32
C LEU A 166 -33.63 9.76 -17.59
N ILE A 167 -34.01 10.91 -18.13
CA ILE A 167 -33.45 12.21 -17.73
C ILE A 167 -34.21 12.83 -16.56
N LYS A 168 -35.54 12.80 -16.59
CA LYS A 168 -36.39 13.46 -15.58
C LYS A 168 -36.67 12.54 -14.40
N GLU A 169 -37.02 11.30 -14.68
CA GLU A 169 -37.48 10.34 -13.66
C GLU A 169 -36.28 9.62 -13.03
N ALA A 170 -35.47 8.91 -13.81
CA ALA A 170 -34.28 8.21 -13.33
C ALA A 170 -33.08 9.13 -13.02
N ARG A 171 -33.16 10.42 -13.39
CA ARG A 171 -32.10 11.43 -13.20
C ARG A 171 -30.73 10.99 -13.69
N LYS A 172 -30.70 10.25 -14.81
CA LYS A 172 -29.48 9.77 -15.48
C LYS A 172 -29.24 10.52 -16.78
N SER A 173 -28.01 10.47 -17.25
CA SER A 173 -27.60 10.99 -18.56
C SER A 173 -27.11 9.86 -19.45
N PRO A 174 -27.34 9.91 -20.76
CA PRO A 174 -26.71 9.02 -21.73
C PRO A 174 -25.18 9.08 -21.63
N SER A 175 -24.53 7.93 -21.79
CA SER A 175 -23.07 7.81 -21.89
C SER A 175 -22.67 7.90 -23.36
N LEU A 176 -22.37 9.11 -23.82
CA LEU A 176 -22.08 9.39 -25.23
C LEU A 176 -20.66 9.95 -25.40
N ARG A 177 -20.05 9.69 -26.55
CA ARG A 177 -18.83 10.36 -26.99
C ARG A 177 -19.08 11.85 -27.25
N GLN A 178 -17.99 12.57 -27.48
CA GLN A 178 -18.05 13.98 -27.85
C GLN A 178 -18.09 14.12 -29.37
N ASP A 179 -19.18 14.65 -29.89
CA ASP A 179 -19.43 14.77 -31.34
C ASP A 179 -19.03 16.12 -31.91
N TYR A 180 -19.02 17.16 -31.07
CA TYR A 180 -18.62 18.51 -31.46
C TYR A 180 -17.61 19.08 -30.47
N TYR A 181 -16.57 19.71 -31.00
CA TYR A 181 -15.60 20.47 -30.25
C TYR A 181 -15.19 21.72 -31.03
N ARG A 182 -15.31 22.88 -30.39
CA ARG A 182 -14.76 24.13 -30.91
C ARG A 182 -14.05 24.87 -29.79
N ARG A 183 -12.89 25.45 -30.09
CA ARG A 183 -12.18 26.36 -29.18
C ARG A 183 -11.97 27.69 -29.89
N SER A 184 -12.25 28.79 -29.19
CA SER A 184 -12.04 30.15 -29.69
C SER A 184 -11.77 31.08 -28.52
N GLY A 185 -10.60 31.73 -28.54
CA GLY A 185 -10.10 32.53 -27.43
C GLY A 185 -10.05 31.74 -26.12
N ASN A 186 -10.65 32.33 -25.08
CA ASN A 186 -10.72 31.74 -23.73
C ASN A 186 -11.94 30.82 -23.55
N TYR A 187 -12.61 30.39 -24.61
CA TYR A 187 -13.78 29.53 -24.50
C TYR A 187 -13.62 28.24 -25.30
N ARG A 188 -14.20 27.17 -24.77
CA ARG A 188 -14.42 25.92 -25.50
C ARG A 188 -15.89 25.52 -25.41
N TRP A 189 -16.40 24.96 -26.49
CA TRP A 189 -17.77 24.47 -26.63
C TRP A 189 -17.73 23.00 -27.00
N THR A 190 -18.51 22.20 -26.30
CA THR A 190 -18.62 20.76 -26.53
C THR A 190 -20.06 20.34 -26.63
N GLU A 191 -20.32 19.34 -27.48
CA GLU A 191 -21.62 18.67 -27.56
C GLU A 191 -21.44 17.16 -27.54
N ARG A 192 -22.44 16.50 -26.97
CA ARG A 192 -22.66 15.04 -27.03
C ARG A 192 -24.09 14.80 -27.48
N ARG A 193 -24.31 13.99 -28.50
CA ARG A 193 -25.59 13.86 -29.19
C ARG A 193 -25.95 12.40 -29.45
N ILE A 194 -27.24 12.19 -29.73
CA ILE A 194 -27.73 10.95 -30.35
C ILE A 194 -28.27 11.35 -31.71
N ASP A 195 -27.50 11.10 -32.75
CA ASP A 195 -27.82 11.48 -34.11
C ASP A 195 -28.77 10.48 -34.78
N ILE A 196 -29.39 10.88 -35.88
CA ILE A 196 -30.34 10.03 -36.61
C ILE A 196 -29.57 8.93 -37.33
N GLY A 197 -29.99 7.68 -37.15
CA GLY A 197 -29.35 6.50 -37.74
C GLY A 197 -28.11 6.02 -36.97
N GLU A 198 -27.73 6.69 -35.88
CA GLU A 198 -26.64 6.28 -35.00
C GLU A 198 -27.00 4.96 -34.29
N GLU A 199 -26.03 4.05 -34.17
CA GLU A 199 -26.20 2.85 -33.37
C GLU A 199 -26.13 3.16 -31.89
N ILE A 200 -27.13 2.72 -31.15
CA ILE A 200 -27.27 2.97 -29.73
C ILE A 200 -27.53 1.66 -29.00
N PHE A 201 -26.89 1.52 -27.85
CA PHE A 201 -27.09 0.46 -26.89
C PHE A 201 -28.00 0.93 -25.75
N VAL A 202 -29.02 0.12 -25.44
CA VAL A 202 -30.00 0.37 -24.39
C VAL A 202 -30.09 -0.80 -23.45
N PHE A 203 -30.02 -0.48 -22.16
CA PHE A 203 -30.32 -1.40 -21.07
C PHE A 203 -31.39 -0.75 -20.19
N ALA A 204 -32.61 -1.28 -20.28
CA ALA A 204 -33.82 -0.66 -19.74
C ALA A 204 -34.86 -1.73 -19.36
N MET A 205 -35.94 -1.30 -18.71
CA MET A 205 -37.14 -2.12 -18.51
C MET A 205 -38.07 -1.98 -19.72
N ALA A 206 -38.41 -3.09 -20.36
CA ALA A 206 -39.49 -3.14 -21.33
C ALA A 206 -40.84 -3.19 -20.61
N VAL A 207 -41.72 -2.24 -20.91
CA VAL A 207 -43.09 -2.18 -20.37
C VAL A 207 -44.10 -2.06 -21.51
N THR A 208 -45.27 -2.69 -21.34
CA THR A 208 -46.36 -2.55 -22.32
C THR A 208 -47.07 -1.22 -22.14
N ARG A 209 -47.18 -0.43 -23.21
CA ARG A 209 -47.93 0.83 -23.23
C ARG A 209 -48.78 0.94 -24.50
N ARG A 210 -50.11 1.03 -24.33
CA ARG A 210 -51.08 1.14 -25.44
C ARG A 210 -50.95 0.01 -26.49
N GLY A 211 -50.56 -1.18 -26.07
CA GLY A 211 -50.43 -2.36 -26.95
C GLY A 211 -49.10 -2.49 -27.71
N ASP A 212 -48.17 -1.55 -27.56
CA ASP A 212 -46.78 -1.65 -28.04
C ASP A 212 -45.82 -1.60 -26.83
N TYR A 213 -44.54 -1.90 -27.04
CA TYR A 213 -43.54 -1.85 -25.98
C TYR A 213 -42.80 -0.50 -25.93
N GLU A 214 -42.51 -0.07 -24.70
CA GLU A 214 -41.67 1.08 -24.41
C GLU A 214 -40.50 0.65 -23.52
N LEU A 215 -39.29 1.09 -23.89
CA LEU A 215 -38.11 1.00 -23.04
C LEU A 215 -38.12 2.17 -22.06
N ASN A 216 -38.38 1.83 -20.80
CA ASN A 216 -38.47 2.75 -19.68
C ASN A 216 -37.26 2.56 -18.75
N PHE A 217 -36.62 3.67 -18.35
CA PHE A 217 -35.45 3.69 -17.47
C PHE A 217 -35.79 3.99 -16.00
N ALA A 218 -37.04 4.35 -15.68
CA ALA A 218 -37.47 4.72 -14.34
C ALA A 218 -38.10 3.56 -13.56
N GLU A 219 -38.54 2.51 -14.26
CA GLU A 219 -39.15 1.34 -13.65
C GLU A 219 -38.17 0.58 -12.75
N GLU A 220 -38.68 0.12 -11.61
CA GLU A 220 -37.90 -0.63 -10.64
C GLU A 220 -37.53 -2.02 -11.17
N GLY A 221 -36.28 -2.43 -10.98
CA GLY A 221 -35.78 -3.74 -11.38
C GLY A 221 -34.36 -3.98 -10.86
N SER A 222 -33.84 -5.19 -11.09
CA SER A 222 -32.50 -5.59 -10.64
C SER A 222 -31.45 -5.24 -11.70
N TYR A 223 -31.49 -4.00 -12.18
CA TYR A 223 -30.62 -3.49 -13.24
C TYR A 223 -30.25 -2.01 -13.04
N SER A 224 -29.16 -1.57 -13.68
CA SER A 224 -28.77 -0.15 -13.70
C SER A 224 -28.98 0.40 -15.10
N PRO A 225 -29.97 1.29 -15.35
CA PRO A 225 -30.29 1.74 -16.69
C PRO A 225 -29.11 2.41 -17.41
N ILE A 226 -28.91 2.06 -18.70
CA ILE A 226 -27.84 2.55 -19.56
C ILE A 226 -28.42 2.93 -20.92
N LEU A 227 -28.03 4.11 -21.40
CA LEU A 227 -28.20 4.54 -22.79
C LEU A 227 -26.83 5.01 -23.28
N SER A 228 -26.29 4.38 -24.32
CA SER A 228 -24.88 4.56 -24.72
C SER A 228 -24.71 4.43 -26.23
N ASP A 229 -23.72 5.11 -26.80
CA ASP A 229 -23.25 4.96 -28.19
C ASP A 229 -22.25 3.81 -28.36
N GLY A 230 -21.89 3.13 -27.26
CA GLY A 230 -21.08 1.92 -27.26
C GLY A 230 -21.90 0.64 -27.40
N ASN A 231 -21.38 -0.46 -26.84
CA ASN A 231 -22.08 -1.75 -26.75
C ASN A 231 -22.11 -2.26 -25.29
N ALA A 232 -22.75 -3.41 -25.08
CA ALA A 232 -22.83 -4.06 -23.77
C ALA A 232 -21.43 -4.30 -23.17
N VAL A 233 -20.50 -4.85 -23.96
CA VAL A 233 -19.12 -5.16 -23.53
C VAL A 233 -18.37 -3.90 -23.08
N SER A 234 -18.39 -2.82 -23.86
CA SER A 234 -17.74 -1.55 -23.53
C SER A 234 -18.33 -0.94 -22.26
N SER A 235 -19.65 -1.02 -22.10
CA SER A 235 -20.34 -0.53 -20.90
C SER A 235 -19.93 -1.33 -19.67
N ARG A 236 -19.81 -2.65 -19.80
CA ARG A 236 -19.33 -3.55 -18.75
C ARG A 236 -17.87 -3.25 -18.38
N THR A 237 -16.97 -3.19 -19.36
CA THR A 237 -15.55 -2.86 -19.15
C THR A 237 -15.38 -1.55 -18.39
N ASN A 238 -16.15 -0.51 -18.74
CA ASN A 238 -16.09 0.78 -18.05
C ASN A 238 -16.59 0.68 -16.59
N GLN A 239 -17.73 0.03 -16.35
CA GLN A 239 -18.27 -0.13 -15.00
C GLN A 239 -17.37 -0.99 -14.11
N GLY A 240 -16.91 -2.14 -14.61
CA GLY A 240 -15.98 -3.02 -13.91
C GLY A 240 -14.65 -2.32 -13.61
N GLY A 241 -14.13 -1.56 -14.58
CA GLY A 241 -12.88 -0.82 -14.41
C GLY A 241 -12.96 0.29 -13.36
N ILE A 242 -14.02 1.10 -13.38
CA ILE A 242 -14.27 2.10 -12.33
C ILE A 242 -14.46 1.40 -10.98
N GLY A 243 -15.17 0.27 -10.95
CA GLY A 243 -15.36 -0.53 -9.75
C GLY A 243 -14.04 -0.93 -9.09
N VAL A 244 -13.10 -1.49 -9.87
CA VAL A 244 -11.77 -1.91 -9.37
C VAL A 244 -10.90 -0.73 -8.94
N LEU A 245 -10.96 0.41 -9.65
CA LEU A 245 -10.22 1.61 -9.22
C LEU A 245 -10.74 2.16 -7.89
N LEU A 246 -12.06 2.10 -7.67
CA LEU A 246 -12.68 2.53 -6.42
C LEU A 246 -12.38 1.57 -5.26
N THR A 247 -12.35 0.25 -5.50
CA THR A 247 -11.94 -0.71 -4.47
C THR A 247 -10.49 -0.54 -4.09
N PHE A 248 -9.59 -0.33 -5.06
CA PHE A 248 -8.19 0.06 -4.80
C PHE A 248 -8.11 1.32 -3.93
N THR A 249 -8.81 2.38 -4.34
CA THR A 249 -8.79 3.68 -3.62
C THR A 249 -9.29 3.51 -2.19
N SER A 250 -10.34 2.71 -1.99
CA SER A 250 -10.86 2.34 -0.68
C SER A 250 -9.80 1.65 0.19
N LEU A 251 -9.16 0.60 -0.34
CA LEU A 251 -8.13 -0.13 0.39
C LEU A 251 -6.95 0.76 0.77
N ALA A 252 -6.53 1.65 -0.13
CA ALA A 252 -5.48 2.62 0.16
C ALA A 252 -5.89 3.61 1.27
N CYS A 253 -7.11 4.17 1.21
CA CYS A 253 -7.63 5.06 2.24
C CYS A 253 -7.71 4.37 3.61
N LEU A 254 -8.24 3.15 3.66
CA LEU A 254 -8.41 2.41 4.91
C LEU A 254 -7.06 1.96 5.48
N SER A 255 -6.12 1.54 4.63
CA SER A 255 -4.74 1.22 5.02
C SER A 255 -4.03 2.44 5.63
N LEU A 256 -4.16 3.63 5.01
CA LEU A 256 -3.65 4.87 5.57
C LEU A 256 -4.35 5.24 6.89
N GLY A 257 -5.65 4.98 7.01
CA GLY A 257 -6.40 5.13 8.25
C GLY A 257 -5.84 4.27 9.39
N VAL A 258 -5.55 3.00 9.12
CA VAL A 258 -4.90 2.07 10.07
C VAL A 258 -3.49 2.54 10.43
N LEU A 259 -2.71 3.02 9.46
CA LEU A 259 -1.37 3.54 9.69
C LEU A 259 -1.40 4.74 10.66
N PHE A 260 -2.26 5.71 10.42
CA PHE A 260 -2.38 6.89 11.28
C PHE A 260 -2.97 6.56 12.65
N LEU A 261 -3.89 5.57 12.72
CA LEU A 261 -4.38 5.04 13.99
C LEU A 261 -3.23 4.43 14.81
N CYS A 262 -2.36 3.64 14.18
CA CYS A 262 -1.17 3.09 14.84
C CYS A 262 -0.24 4.20 15.34
N PHE A 263 -0.04 5.26 14.55
CA PHE A 263 0.78 6.41 14.97
C PHE A 263 0.17 7.18 16.15
N MET A 264 -1.16 7.26 16.22
CA MET A 264 -1.89 7.89 17.32
C MET A 264 -1.76 7.09 18.62
N ILE A 265 -1.86 5.76 18.54
CA ILE A 265 -1.79 4.84 19.70
C ILE A 265 -0.33 4.49 20.05
N LYS A 266 0.65 4.99 19.29
CA LYS A 266 2.10 4.68 19.43
C LYS A 266 2.42 3.19 19.19
N ILE A 267 1.65 2.52 18.35
CA ILE A 267 1.98 1.17 17.86
C ILE A 267 3.07 1.29 16.80
N HIS A 268 4.24 0.73 17.09
CA HIS A 268 5.38 0.67 16.17
C HIS A 268 5.84 -0.75 15.84
N ARG A 269 5.24 -1.78 16.46
CA ARG A 269 5.59 -3.18 16.17
C ARG A 269 5.02 -3.53 14.80
N ILE A 270 5.91 -3.87 13.86
CA ILE A 270 5.55 -4.12 12.46
C ILE A 270 4.54 -5.26 12.31
N LEU A 271 4.71 -6.35 13.06
CA LEU A 271 3.82 -7.51 12.99
C LEU A 271 2.40 -7.15 13.44
N VAL A 272 2.26 -6.37 14.51
CA VAL A 272 0.93 -5.90 14.98
C VAL A 272 0.25 -5.04 13.91
N PHE A 273 1.00 -4.11 13.31
CA PHE A 273 0.49 -3.28 12.23
C PHE A 273 0.05 -4.10 11.02
N LEU A 274 0.89 -5.03 10.54
CA LEU A 274 0.58 -5.89 9.41
C LEU A 274 -0.59 -6.84 9.69
N SER A 275 -0.73 -7.34 10.93
CA SER A 275 -1.87 -8.18 11.31
C SER A 275 -3.19 -7.39 11.26
N ILE A 276 -3.23 -6.17 11.79
CA ILE A 276 -4.43 -5.32 11.72
C ILE A 276 -4.76 -4.99 10.26
N LEU A 277 -3.75 -4.61 9.47
CA LEU A 277 -3.92 -4.27 8.06
C LEU A 277 -4.39 -5.47 7.23
N SER A 278 -3.81 -6.64 7.50
CA SER A 278 -4.18 -7.89 6.83
C SER A 278 -5.62 -8.31 7.16
N ALA A 279 -5.99 -8.30 8.45
CA ALA A 279 -7.35 -8.63 8.89
C ALA A 279 -8.40 -7.70 8.26
N LEU A 280 -8.11 -6.40 8.20
CA LEU A 280 -8.97 -5.42 7.56
C LEU A 280 -9.15 -5.71 6.06
N ASN A 281 -8.05 -5.97 5.33
CA ASN A 281 -8.11 -6.25 3.90
C ASN A 281 -8.90 -7.53 3.60
N VAL A 282 -8.60 -8.60 4.34
CA VAL A 282 -9.32 -9.89 4.26
C VAL A 282 -10.81 -9.66 4.49
N LEU A 283 -11.18 -8.95 5.55
CA LEU A 283 -12.57 -8.64 5.86
C LEU A 283 -13.26 -7.91 4.70
N ILE A 284 -12.68 -6.83 4.19
CA ILE A 284 -13.29 -5.99 3.15
C ILE A 284 -13.50 -6.77 1.85
N LEU A 285 -12.47 -7.45 1.36
CA LEU A 285 -12.53 -8.15 0.09
C LEU A 285 -13.38 -9.43 0.17
N THR A 286 -13.35 -10.14 1.29
CA THR A 286 -14.16 -11.34 1.49
C THR A 286 -15.64 -11.00 1.64
N VAL A 287 -15.97 -9.97 2.44
CA VAL A 287 -17.36 -9.49 2.57
C VAL A 287 -17.88 -8.99 1.23
N MET A 288 -17.05 -8.28 0.46
CA MET A 288 -17.40 -7.86 -0.91
C MET A 288 -17.68 -9.07 -1.80
N GLY A 289 -16.78 -10.06 -1.83
CA GLY A 289 -16.96 -11.29 -2.63
C GLY A 289 -18.24 -12.05 -2.25
N ILE A 290 -18.48 -12.29 -0.95
CA ILE A 290 -19.69 -12.99 -0.48
C ILE A 290 -20.97 -12.21 -0.84
N ASN A 291 -20.99 -10.89 -0.64
CA ASN A 291 -22.14 -10.05 -0.96
C ASN A 291 -22.42 -10.00 -2.47
N MET A 292 -21.38 -10.01 -3.30
CA MET A 292 -21.53 -10.10 -4.75
C MET A 292 -22.13 -11.45 -5.12
N MET A 293 -21.60 -12.54 -4.58
CA MET A 293 -22.07 -13.89 -4.87
C MET A 293 -23.51 -14.13 -4.47
N ALA A 294 -23.91 -13.65 -3.28
CA ALA A 294 -25.28 -13.76 -2.80
C ALA A 294 -26.24 -12.97 -3.70
N ALA A 295 -25.87 -11.76 -4.12
CA ALA A 295 -26.63 -10.99 -5.10
C ALA A 295 -26.67 -11.69 -6.46
N ASP A 296 -25.60 -12.36 -6.85
CA ASP A 296 -25.54 -13.05 -8.14
C ASP A 296 -26.53 -14.20 -8.23
N ILE A 297 -26.60 -15.00 -7.18
CA ILE A 297 -27.46 -16.18 -7.11
C ILE A 297 -28.92 -15.77 -6.93
N LYS A 298 -29.22 -14.86 -5.99
CA LYS A 298 -30.60 -14.45 -5.68
C LYS A 298 -31.23 -13.62 -6.79
N ASP A 299 -30.56 -12.55 -7.24
CA ASP A 299 -31.08 -11.69 -8.30
C ASP A 299 -31.19 -12.48 -9.62
N GLY A 300 -30.31 -13.46 -9.85
CA GLY A 300 -30.36 -14.36 -10.99
C GLY A 300 -31.62 -15.21 -11.02
N ASP A 301 -31.92 -15.90 -9.91
CA ASP A 301 -33.11 -16.75 -9.75
C ASP A 301 -34.43 -15.97 -9.83
N GLU A 302 -34.54 -14.86 -9.09
CA GLU A 302 -35.75 -14.01 -9.11
C GLU A 302 -36.04 -13.47 -10.50
N ARG A 303 -35.00 -13.01 -11.21
CA ARG A 303 -35.13 -12.51 -12.59
C ARG A 303 -35.54 -13.63 -13.53
N LEU A 304 -34.94 -14.81 -13.42
CA LEU A 304 -35.23 -15.93 -14.32
C LEU A 304 -36.69 -16.39 -14.18
N LYS A 305 -37.23 -16.43 -12.95
CA LYS A 305 -38.66 -16.70 -12.68
C LYS A 305 -39.59 -15.66 -13.30
N ARG A 306 -39.26 -14.37 -13.19
CA ARG A 306 -40.02 -13.28 -13.85
C ARG A 306 -39.98 -13.42 -15.36
N HIS A 307 -38.80 -13.69 -15.92
CA HIS A 307 -38.58 -13.84 -17.35
C HIS A 307 -39.37 -15.05 -17.89
N GLU A 308 -39.35 -16.18 -17.18
CA GLU A 308 -40.15 -17.37 -17.50
C GLU A 308 -41.65 -17.06 -17.53
N ALA A 309 -42.19 -16.41 -16.49
CA ALA A 309 -43.61 -16.09 -16.40
C ALA A 309 -44.05 -15.19 -17.56
N ASN A 310 -43.28 -14.14 -17.85
CA ASN A 310 -43.60 -13.20 -18.93
C ASN A 310 -43.44 -13.84 -20.30
N ALA A 311 -42.43 -14.69 -20.49
CA ALA A 311 -42.20 -15.41 -21.74
C ALA A 311 -43.31 -16.44 -22.01
N LYS A 312 -43.73 -17.21 -20.99
CA LYS A 312 -44.89 -18.12 -21.07
C LYS A 312 -46.15 -17.36 -21.46
N LEU A 313 -46.46 -16.25 -20.80
CA LEU A 313 -47.63 -15.42 -21.12
C LEU A 313 -47.58 -14.87 -22.55
N ALA A 314 -46.40 -14.47 -23.03
CA ALA A 314 -46.23 -13.95 -24.38
C ALA A 314 -46.42 -15.04 -25.46
N ILE A 315 -45.86 -16.23 -25.27
CA ILE A 315 -46.03 -17.35 -26.20
C ILE A 315 -47.46 -17.91 -26.16
N LEU A 316 -48.08 -18.02 -24.97
CA LEU A 316 -49.49 -18.43 -24.84
C LEU A 316 -50.43 -17.52 -25.64
N LYS A 317 -50.17 -16.22 -25.69
CA LYS A 317 -50.95 -15.27 -26.51
C LYS A 317 -50.79 -15.52 -28.02
N ILE A 318 -49.66 -16.08 -28.45
CA ILE A 318 -49.36 -16.38 -29.86
C ILE A 318 -49.94 -17.74 -30.26
N LEU A 319 -49.63 -18.79 -29.50
CA LEU A 319 -50.05 -20.17 -29.78
C LEU A 319 -51.51 -20.45 -29.41
N LYS A 320 -52.07 -19.71 -28.44
CA LYS A 320 -53.43 -19.89 -27.90
C LYS A 320 -53.72 -21.29 -27.35
N GLN A 321 -52.68 -22.06 -27.05
CA GLN A 321 -52.76 -23.40 -26.47
C GLN A 321 -51.60 -23.60 -25.48
N PRO A 322 -51.75 -24.50 -24.48
CA PRO A 322 -50.64 -24.91 -23.62
C PRO A 322 -49.49 -25.49 -24.44
N PHE A 323 -48.25 -25.29 -23.99
CA PHE A 323 -47.06 -25.75 -24.68
C PHE A 323 -45.97 -26.13 -23.67
N GLU A 324 -45.03 -26.95 -24.14
CA GLU A 324 -43.75 -27.21 -23.47
C GLU A 324 -42.64 -26.49 -24.24
N TRP A 325 -41.59 -26.05 -23.55
CA TRP A 325 -40.53 -25.23 -24.17
C TRP A 325 -39.85 -25.90 -25.36
N GLU A 326 -39.71 -27.23 -25.33
CA GLU A 326 -39.13 -28.04 -26.39
C GLU A 326 -40.04 -28.16 -27.62
N SER A 327 -41.36 -28.08 -27.45
CA SER A 327 -42.33 -28.24 -28.54
C SER A 327 -42.64 -26.94 -29.29
N VAL A 328 -42.22 -25.78 -28.78
CA VAL A 328 -42.48 -24.47 -29.41
C VAL A 328 -42.05 -24.42 -30.88
N PRO A 329 -40.85 -24.88 -31.30
CA PRO A 329 -40.46 -24.84 -32.72
C PRO A 329 -41.47 -25.57 -33.61
N GLN A 330 -41.85 -26.79 -33.24
CA GLN A 330 -42.83 -27.62 -33.97
C GLN A 330 -44.22 -26.97 -33.99
N LEU A 331 -44.68 -26.45 -32.85
CA LEU A 331 -45.99 -25.79 -32.77
C LEU A 331 -46.06 -24.52 -33.62
N THR A 332 -44.96 -23.79 -33.76
CA THR A 332 -44.91 -22.57 -34.58
C THR A 332 -44.90 -22.83 -36.09
N GLU A 333 -44.61 -24.06 -36.55
CA GLU A 333 -44.74 -24.41 -37.97
C GLU A 333 -46.18 -24.33 -38.49
N THR A 334 -47.15 -24.50 -37.59
CA THR A 334 -48.58 -24.38 -37.91
C THR A 334 -49.03 -22.93 -38.15
N ILE A 335 -48.21 -21.94 -37.77
CA ILE A 335 -48.50 -20.51 -37.94
C ILE A 335 -48.07 -20.07 -39.33
N LYS A 336 -49.04 -19.61 -40.16
CA LYS A 336 -48.76 -19.10 -41.52
C LYS A 336 -48.05 -17.75 -41.54
N ASP A 337 -48.31 -16.89 -40.56
CA ASP A 337 -47.70 -15.56 -40.49
C ASP A 337 -46.25 -15.65 -39.96
N GLU A 338 -45.29 -15.13 -40.74
CA GLU A 338 -43.87 -15.17 -40.35
C GLU A 338 -43.56 -14.37 -39.09
N LYS A 339 -44.25 -13.26 -38.84
CA LYS A 339 -43.96 -12.36 -37.72
C LYS A 339 -44.31 -12.95 -36.34
N PRO A 340 -45.51 -13.51 -36.10
CA PRO A 340 -45.80 -14.24 -34.87
C PRO A 340 -44.94 -15.50 -34.69
N LYS A 341 -44.61 -16.20 -35.79
CA LYS A 341 -43.68 -17.34 -35.78
C LYS A 341 -42.29 -16.94 -35.29
N ALA A 342 -41.68 -15.93 -35.92
CA ALA A 342 -40.38 -15.40 -35.53
C ALA A 342 -40.36 -14.89 -34.08
N ARG A 343 -41.46 -14.25 -33.64
CA ARG A 343 -41.61 -13.79 -32.25
C ARG A 343 -41.63 -14.94 -31.25
N ALA A 344 -42.40 -16.00 -31.49
CA ALA A 344 -42.46 -17.14 -30.58
C ALA A 344 -41.12 -17.86 -30.45
N ILE A 345 -40.42 -18.07 -31.58
CA ILE A 345 -39.07 -18.65 -31.61
C ILE A 345 -38.07 -17.74 -30.90
N GLY A 346 -38.12 -16.44 -31.18
CA GLY A 346 -37.25 -15.45 -30.54
C GLY A 346 -37.41 -15.38 -29.02
N ILE A 347 -38.64 -15.37 -28.51
CA ILE A 347 -38.91 -15.39 -27.05
C ILE A 347 -38.37 -16.68 -26.41
N ARG A 348 -38.55 -17.85 -27.05
CA ARG A 348 -37.96 -19.11 -26.57
C ARG A 348 -36.44 -19.02 -26.50
N ASN A 349 -35.81 -18.55 -27.56
CA ASN A 349 -34.35 -18.50 -27.67
C ASN A 349 -33.74 -17.52 -26.64
N ASP A 350 -34.37 -16.36 -26.42
CA ASP A 350 -33.97 -15.40 -25.39
C ASP A 350 -34.09 -16.00 -23.98
N TYR A 351 -35.20 -16.68 -23.68
CA TYR A 351 -35.41 -17.35 -22.40
C TYR A 351 -34.38 -18.47 -22.17
N ALA A 352 -34.13 -19.29 -23.20
CA ALA A 352 -33.12 -20.35 -23.14
C ALA A 352 -31.70 -19.79 -22.96
N ALA A 353 -31.35 -18.69 -23.62
CA ALA A 353 -30.08 -17.99 -23.39
C ALA A 353 -29.96 -17.46 -21.95
N ALA A 354 -31.06 -16.98 -21.36
CA ALA A 354 -31.07 -16.54 -19.97
C ALA A 354 -30.85 -17.71 -18.98
N ILE A 355 -31.40 -18.90 -19.25
CA ILE A 355 -31.14 -20.13 -18.48
C ILE A 355 -29.65 -20.51 -18.55
N GLU A 356 -29.09 -20.62 -19.75
CA GLU A 356 -27.69 -21.01 -19.95
C GLU A 356 -26.72 -20.06 -19.22
N ARG A 357 -26.93 -18.74 -19.32
CA ARG A 357 -26.13 -17.76 -18.57
C ARG A 357 -26.26 -17.90 -17.07
N ASN A 358 -27.48 -18.16 -16.55
CA ASN A 358 -27.70 -18.34 -15.12
C ASN A 358 -27.02 -19.63 -14.63
N ASN A 359 -27.17 -20.73 -15.37
CA ASN A 359 -26.52 -22.00 -15.09
C ASN A 359 -24.99 -21.90 -15.15
N ALA A 360 -24.45 -21.15 -16.10
CA ALA A 360 -23.01 -20.89 -16.20
C ALA A 360 -22.45 -20.13 -14.98
N ILE A 361 -23.28 -19.35 -14.26
CA ILE A 361 -22.92 -18.73 -12.98
C ILE A 361 -23.03 -19.75 -11.85
N LEU A 362 -24.14 -20.50 -11.78
CA LEU A 362 -24.37 -21.51 -10.76
C LEU A 362 -23.35 -22.67 -10.79
N LYS A 363 -22.76 -22.96 -11.95
CA LYS A 363 -21.72 -23.99 -12.11
C LYS A 363 -20.34 -23.58 -11.56
N ARG A 364 -20.11 -22.29 -11.30
CA ARG A 364 -18.81 -21.78 -10.83
C ARG A 364 -18.54 -22.20 -9.38
N PHE A 365 -17.25 -22.26 -9.03
CA PHE A 365 -16.84 -22.42 -7.65
C PHE A 365 -16.59 -21.05 -7.01
N PRO A 366 -17.14 -20.78 -5.80
CA PRO A 366 -17.93 -21.66 -4.93
C PRO A 366 -19.46 -21.53 -5.07
N GLU A 367 -19.97 -20.79 -6.07
CA GLU A 367 -21.40 -20.55 -6.32
C GLU A 367 -22.24 -21.84 -6.33
N LYS A 368 -21.72 -22.91 -6.93
CA LYS A 368 -22.34 -24.24 -7.01
C LYS A 368 -22.69 -24.85 -5.65
N HIS A 369 -21.87 -24.57 -4.64
CA HIS A 369 -22.08 -25.09 -3.30
C HIS A 369 -23.00 -24.18 -2.49
N LEU A 370 -22.86 -22.87 -2.67
CA LEU A 370 -23.62 -21.88 -1.92
C LEU A 370 -25.07 -21.73 -2.42
N SER A 371 -25.33 -21.93 -3.71
CA SER A 371 -26.69 -21.91 -4.27
C SER A 371 -27.63 -22.88 -3.55
N LYS A 372 -27.11 -24.04 -3.13
CA LYS A 372 -27.85 -25.05 -2.35
C LYS A 372 -28.34 -24.51 -1.01
N PHE A 373 -27.60 -23.60 -0.37
CA PHE A 373 -28.02 -22.98 0.89
C PHE A 373 -29.27 -22.11 0.71
N TRP A 374 -29.42 -21.48 -0.46
CA TRP A 374 -30.61 -20.71 -0.83
C TRP A 374 -31.67 -21.54 -1.56
N LYS A 375 -31.50 -22.87 -1.66
CA LYS A 375 -32.40 -23.77 -2.40
C LYS A 375 -32.58 -23.37 -3.87
N ILE A 376 -31.53 -22.79 -4.47
CA ILE A 376 -31.50 -22.42 -5.88
C ILE A 376 -30.69 -23.47 -6.61
N TYR A 377 -31.30 -24.08 -7.62
CA TYR A 377 -30.73 -25.17 -8.40
C TYR A 377 -30.62 -24.79 -9.88
N GLU A 378 -29.76 -25.50 -10.59
CA GLU A 378 -29.67 -25.41 -12.04
C GLU A 378 -31.01 -25.77 -12.67
N GLN A 379 -31.41 -25.03 -13.70
CA GLN A 379 -32.56 -25.40 -14.55
C GLN A 379 -32.07 -26.22 -15.74
N GLU A 380 -32.86 -27.19 -16.19
CA GLU A 380 -32.51 -27.97 -17.38
C GLU A 380 -32.49 -27.07 -18.63
N SER A 381 -31.61 -27.39 -19.57
CA SER A 381 -31.52 -26.65 -20.83
C SER A 381 -32.76 -26.94 -21.68
N ILE A 382 -33.31 -25.90 -22.33
CA ILE A 382 -34.42 -26.03 -23.29
C ILE A 382 -33.94 -26.56 -24.64
N PHE A 383 -32.66 -26.41 -24.93
CA PHE A 383 -32.06 -26.88 -26.18
C PHE A 383 -31.74 -28.36 -26.07
N GLY A 384 -32.13 -29.13 -27.09
CA GLY A 384 -31.67 -30.50 -27.25
C GLY A 384 -30.15 -30.58 -27.45
N PRO A 385 -29.51 -31.74 -27.24
CA PRO A 385 -28.06 -31.90 -27.37
C PRO A 385 -27.51 -31.59 -28.78
N GLU A 386 -28.35 -31.67 -29.81
CA GLU A 386 -28.00 -31.40 -31.22
C GLU A 386 -28.48 -30.02 -31.73
N GLU A 387 -29.19 -29.24 -30.91
CA GLU A 387 -29.76 -27.95 -31.33
C GLU A 387 -28.71 -26.83 -31.22
N GLU A 388 -28.58 -26.02 -32.28
CA GLU A 388 -27.62 -24.92 -32.32
C GLU A 388 -28.03 -23.81 -31.33
N ARG A 389 -27.11 -23.47 -30.42
CA ARG A 389 -27.37 -22.47 -29.38
C ARG A 389 -27.22 -21.06 -29.94
N PRO A 390 -28.04 -20.08 -29.50
CA PRO A 390 -27.85 -18.69 -29.90
C PRO A 390 -26.49 -18.18 -29.41
N ASN A 391 -25.83 -17.35 -30.25
CA ASN A 391 -24.51 -16.77 -29.95
C ASN A 391 -24.46 -16.02 -28.61
N ASP A 392 -25.58 -15.47 -28.15
CA ASP A 392 -25.68 -14.75 -26.88
C ASP A 392 -25.88 -15.66 -25.65
N SER A 393 -25.87 -16.99 -25.79
CA SER A 393 -25.94 -17.90 -24.63
C SER A 393 -24.67 -17.91 -23.77
N GLU A 394 -23.52 -17.56 -24.33
CA GLU A 394 -22.24 -17.53 -23.62
C GLU A 394 -21.91 -16.18 -22.98
N ILE A 395 -21.27 -16.23 -21.80
CA ILE A 395 -20.83 -15.05 -21.08
C ILE A 395 -19.46 -14.59 -21.62
N ILE A 396 -19.48 -13.51 -22.41
CA ILE A 396 -18.25 -12.89 -22.95
C ILE A 396 -17.49 -12.14 -21.84
N LYS A 397 -16.18 -12.38 -21.72
CA LYS A 397 -15.30 -11.65 -20.78
C LYS A 397 -15.12 -10.21 -21.24
N SER A 398 -15.07 -9.28 -20.28
CA SER A 398 -14.97 -7.83 -20.55
C SER A 398 -13.67 -7.25 -19.98
N PRO A 399 -12.49 -7.60 -20.52
CA PRO A 399 -11.20 -7.20 -19.94
C PRO A 399 -11.05 -5.68 -19.86
N MET A 400 -10.41 -5.22 -18.79
CA MET A 400 -10.03 -3.81 -18.61
C MET A 400 -9.11 -3.35 -19.76
N PRO A 401 -9.12 -2.05 -20.15
CA PRO A 401 -8.19 -1.54 -21.15
C PRO A 401 -6.74 -1.89 -20.83
N LYS A 402 -5.99 -2.39 -21.82
CA LYS A 402 -4.61 -2.89 -21.63
C LYS A 402 -3.68 -1.88 -21.00
N TRP A 403 -3.79 -0.60 -21.36
CA TRP A 403 -2.96 0.47 -20.78
C TRP A 403 -3.18 0.60 -19.27
N LEU A 404 -4.41 0.39 -18.80
CA LEU A 404 -4.76 0.52 -17.39
C LEU A 404 -4.37 -0.75 -16.61
N SER A 405 -4.60 -1.94 -17.17
CA SER A 405 -4.21 -3.20 -16.52
C SER A 405 -2.69 -3.40 -16.49
N TRP A 406 -2.00 -3.26 -17.63
CA TRP A 406 -0.54 -3.40 -17.71
C TRP A 406 0.20 -2.20 -17.13
N GLY A 407 -0.19 -0.97 -17.52
CA GLY A 407 0.47 0.24 -17.03
C GLY A 407 0.24 0.46 -15.54
N GLY A 408 -1.00 0.27 -15.07
CA GLY A 408 -1.33 0.30 -13.65
C GLY A 408 -0.67 -0.84 -12.88
N GLY A 409 -0.63 -2.05 -13.44
CA GLY A 409 0.03 -3.21 -12.85
C GLY A 409 1.54 -3.01 -12.69
N LEU A 410 2.22 -2.49 -13.71
CA LEU A 410 3.65 -2.16 -13.65
C LEU A 410 3.93 -1.08 -12.60
N LEU A 411 3.11 -0.02 -12.55
CA LEU A 411 3.24 1.03 -11.54
C LEU A 411 3.02 0.48 -10.11
N ALA A 412 2.05 -0.40 -9.93
CA ALA A 412 1.80 -1.08 -8.66
C ALA A 412 2.95 -2.01 -8.26
N LEU A 413 3.56 -2.72 -9.22
CA LEU A 413 4.73 -3.56 -9.00
C LEU A 413 5.95 -2.74 -8.58
N VAL A 414 6.31 -1.71 -9.36
CA VAL A 414 7.48 -0.87 -9.10
C VAL A 414 7.31 -0.11 -7.79
N GLY A 415 6.15 0.52 -7.59
CA GLY A 415 5.83 1.21 -6.34
C GLY A 415 5.78 0.27 -5.14
N GLY A 416 5.26 -0.94 -5.34
CA GLY A 416 5.22 -2.00 -4.34
C GLY A 416 6.62 -2.43 -3.90
N ILE A 417 7.49 -2.80 -4.85
CA ILE A 417 8.89 -3.18 -4.59
C ILE A 417 9.65 -2.04 -3.92
N PHE A 418 9.54 -0.82 -4.44
CA PHE A 418 10.21 0.34 -3.85
C PHE A 418 9.74 0.59 -2.41
N GLY A 419 8.43 0.53 -2.16
CA GLY A 419 7.85 0.66 -0.82
C GLY A 419 8.36 -0.42 0.15
N ILE A 420 8.42 -1.67 -0.31
CA ILE A 420 8.95 -2.81 0.46
C ILE A 420 10.42 -2.60 0.81
N LEU A 421 11.27 -2.31 -0.19
CA LEU A 421 12.71 -2.11 0.02
C LEU A 421 12.99 -0.93 0.95
N PHE A 422 12.33 0.20 0.73
CA PHE A 422 12.45 1.38 1.59
C PHE A 422 11.95 1.09 3.01
N GLY A 423 10.80 0.43 3.11
CA GLY A 423 10.17 0.06 4.37
C GLY A 423 11.05 -0.86 5.23
N PHE A 424 11.52 -1.97 4.65
CA PHE A 424 12.40 -2.90 5.33
C PHE A 424 13.76 -2.30 5.68
N ARG A 425 14.33 -1.44 4.82
CA ARG A 425 15.59 -0.73 5.15
C ARG A 425 15.44 0.12 6.42
N ARG A 426 14.30 0.81 6.59
CA ARG A 426 14.02 1.59 7.80
C ARG A 426 13.71 0.72 9.02
N ILE A 427 13.04 -0.40 8.82
CA ILE A 427 12.73 -1.35 9.91
C ILE A 427 13.97 -2.09 10.39
N LYS A 428 14.95 -2.35 9.52
CA LYS A 428 16.26 -2.91 9.89
C LYS A 428 16.94 -2.10 10.99
N THR A 429 17.00 -0.76 10.86
CA THR A 429 17.57 0.12 11.91
C THR A 429 16.80 -0.01 13.23
N LYS A 430 15.47 -0.10 13.16
CA LYS A 430 14.63 -0.29 14.35
C LYS A 430 14.89 -1.65 15.03
N ARG A 431 15.10 -2.70 14.24
CA ARG A 431 15.43 -4.05 14.75
C ARG A 431 16.76 -4.07 15.48
N TYR A 432 17.74 -3.26 15.05
CA TYR A 432 18.99 -3.12 15.80
C TYR A 432 18.76 -2.55 17.20
N ILE A 433 17.89 -1.54 17.34
CA ILE A 433 17.50 -1.02 18.66
C ILE A 433 16.82 -2.10 19.51
N GLU A 434 15.91 -2.90 18.92
CA GLU A 434 15.19 -3.96 19.66
C GLU A 434 16.08 -5.15 20.08
N ASN A 435 17.16 -5.41 19.33
CA ASN A 435 17.99 -6.61 19.48
C ASN A 435 19.34 -6.33 20.18
N VAL A 436 19.69 -5.06 20.45
CA VAL A 436 20.90 -4.71 21.18
C VAL A 436 20.50 -4.36 22.62
N PRO A 437 21.04 -5.07 23.62
CA PRO A 437 20.71 -4.77 25.01
C PRO A 437 21.29 -3.41 25.42
N THR A 438 20.57 -2.70 26.29
CA THR A 438 21.12 -1.53 26.97
C THR A 438 22.14 -1.99 28.01
N SER A 439 23.37 -1.53 27.87
CA SER A 439 24.44 -1.72 28.86
C SER A 439 24.59 -0.46 29.72
N LEU A 440 24.90 -0.68 31.00
CA LEU A 440 25.47 0.36 31.86
C LEU A 440 26.96 0.51 31.57
N SER A 441 27.57 1.60 32.02
CA SER A 441 28.95 1.97 31.72
C SER A 441 29.96 0.93 32.20
N THR A 442 29.69 0.21 33.30
CA THR A 442 30.58 -0.86 33.76
C THR A 442 30.34 -2.19 33.05
N GLY A 443 29.11 -2.42 32.58
CA GLY A 443 28.71 -3.60 31.80
C GLY A 443 28.83 -3.42 30.28
N LEU A 444 29.59 -2.43 29.82
CA LEU A 444 29.80 -2.17 28.40
C LEU A 444 30.71 -3.27 27.82
N ALA A 445 30.24 -3.96 26.78
CA ALA A 445 31.00 -4.98 26.09
C ALA A 445 31.42 -4.51 24.69
N PHE A 446 32.56 -5.01 24.20
CA PHE A 446 33.08 -4.65 22.88
C PHE A 446 32.11 -5.01 21.74
N GLY A 447 31.94 -4.09 20.79
CA GLY A 447 31.04 -4.24 19.64
C GLY A 447 29.69 -3.52 19.78
N PRO A 448 28.64 -3.94 19.05
CA PRO A 448 27.36 -3.23 19.02
C PRO A 448 26.70 -3.14 20.40
N SER A 449 26.49 -1.91 20.86
CA SER A 449 26.07 -1.59 22.23
C SER A 449 25.09 -0.41 22.27
N GLU A 450 24.28 -0.38 23.32
CA GLU A 450 23.32 0.69 23.58
C GLU A 450 23.56 1.25 24.98
N ILE A 451 23.59 2.59 25.12
CA ILE A 451 23.78 3.27 26.40
C ILE A 451 22.72 4.36 26.57
N LYS A 452 22.24 4.52 27.81
CA LYS A 452 21.32 5.59 28.21
C LYS A 452 21.94 6.36 29.37
N GLY A 453 21.97 7.68 29.28
CA GLY A 453 22.56 8.49 30.34
C GLY A 453 22.34 9.98 30.18
N THR A 454 23.16 10.76 30.87
CA THR A 454 23.16 12.22 30.86
C THR A 454 24.48 12.75 30.33
N THR A 455 24.41 13.82 29.55
CA THR A 455 25.58 14.39 28.89
C THR A 455 26.41 15.22 29.85
N VAL A 456 27.72 15.02 29.84
CA VAL A 456 28.69 15.78 30.64
C VAL A 456 29.81 16.22 29.70
N LEU A 457 30.12 17.52 29.71
CA LEU A 457 31.20 18.08 28.89
C LEU A 457 32.54 17.94 29.61
N TYR A 458 33.62 17.73 28.85
CA TYR A 458 34.96 17.79 29.41
C TYR A 458 35.33 19.24 29.79
N LYS A 459 36.23 19.38 30.77
CA LYS A 459 36.76 20.69 31.18
C LYS A 459 37.62 21.28 30.05
N GLY A 460 37.47 22.58 29.78
CA GLY A 460 38.22 23.31 28.74
C GLY A 460 37.31 24.08 27.77
N LYS A 461 37.87 25.06 27.05
CA LYS A 461 37.11 25.80 26.01
C LYS A 461 36.94 24.99 24.72
N GLU A 462 37.86 24.08 24.44
CA GLU A 462 37.93 23.29 23.19
C GLU A 462 36.98 22.10 23.16
N HIS A 463 36.34 21.77 24.29
CA HIS A 463 35.48 20.59 24.43
C HIS A 463 34.00 20.97 24.59
N ARG A 464 33.61 22.12 24.03
CA ARG A 464 32.23 22.60 24.02
C ARG A 464 31.95 23.45 22.79
N VAL A 465 30.74 23.36 22.27
CA VAL A 465 30.22 24.24 21.21
C VAL A 465 29.12 25.14 21.77
N ILE A 466 28.92 26.32 21.18
CA ILE A 466 27.92 27.28 21.64
C ILE A 466 26.80 27.39 20.60
N GLY A 467 25.57 27.08 21.02
CA GLY A 467 24.37 27.18 20.17
C GLY A 467 24.22 28.58 19.56
N PRO A 468 24.15 28.74 18.22
CA PRO A 468 24.19 30.06 17.58
C PRO A 468 23.04 31.00 17.96
N LEU A 469 21.82 30.47 18.12
CA LEU A 469 20.61 31.20 18.50
C LEU A 469 20.30 31.13 19.99
N THR A 470 20.52 29.99 20.64
CA THR A 470 20.19 29.80 22.07
C THR A 470 21.30 30.24 23.02
N LYS A 471 22.54 30.36 22.52
CA LYS A 471 23.75 30.67 23.30
C LYS A 471 24.03 29.69 24.44
N LYS A 472 23.43 28.49 24.41
CA LYS A 472 23.70 27.43 25.37
C LYS A 472 25.03 26.73 25.07
N LYS A 473 25.68 26.23 26.12
CA LYS A 473 26.79 25.28 26.01
C LYS A 473 26.21 23.93 25.57
N CYS A 474 26.72 23.42 24.46
CA CYS A 474 26.23 22.22 23.80
C CYS A 474 27.41 21.31 23.48
N LEU A 475 27.12 20.01 23.37
CA LEU A 475 28.04 19.03 22.79
C LEU A 475 27.82 18.89 21.27
N TYR A 476 26.61 19.19 20.81
CA TYR A 476 26.21 19.13 19.41
C TYR A 476 25.21 20.24 19.12
N TYR A 477 25.34 20.87 17.95
CA TYR A 477 24.25 21.64 17.37
C TYR A 477 24.20 21.49 15.85
N ARG A 478 22.99 21.61 15.29
CA ARG A 478 22.74 21.86 13.88
C ARG A 478 22.02 23.18 13.73
N TYR A 479 22.56 24.04 12.88
CA TYR A 479 22.02 25.37 12.60
C TYR A 479 21.70 25.50 11.12
N LYS A 480 20.44 25.84 10.83
CA LYS A 480 19.94 25.94 9.46
C LYS A 480 19.27 27.28 9.21
N ILE A 481 19.59 27.90 8.08
CA ILE A 481 18.95 29.10 7.58
C ILE A 481 18.21 28.76 6.29
N THR A 482 16.92 29.08 6.23
CA THR A 482 16.14 28.99 4.99
C THR A 482 15.61 30.36 4.58
N GLU A 483 15.52 30.60 3.28
CA GLU A 483 15.02 31.84 2.70
C GLU A 483 13.86 31.55 1.75
N ARG A 484 12.76 32.28 1.91
CA ARG A 484 11.63 32.23 0.98
C ARG A 484 11.90 33.14 -0.21
N ARG A 485 11.93 32.57 -1.42
CA ARG A 485 12.15 33.25 -2.69
C ARG A 485 10.94 33.07 -3.61
N GLY A 486 10.68 34.05 -4.47
CA GLY A 486 9.54 34.06 -5.38
C GLY A 486 8.27 34.69 -4.80
N SER A 487 7.23 34.78 -5.64
CA SER A 487 5.89 35.29 -5.33
C SER A 487 4.83 34.26 -5.76
N GLY A 488 3.62 34.31 -5.20
CA GLY A 488 2.54 33.37 -5.54
C GLY A 488 2.83 31.90 -5.20
N LYS A 489 2.41 30.95 -6.06
CA LYS A 489 2.74 29.52 -6.01
C LYS A 489 4.17 29.21 -6.46
N ASN A 490 4.87 30.15 -7.10
CA ASN A 490 6.32 30.02 -7.37
C ASN A 490 7.19 30.30 -6.13
N LYS A 491 6.58 30.45 -4.96
CA LYS A 491 7.28 30.61 -3.69
C LYS A 491 7.98 29.32 -3.28
N LYS A 492 9.31 29.33 -3.36
CA LYS A 492 10.16 28.22 -2.92
C LYS A 492 10.97 28.61 -1.68
N THR A 493 11.21 27.62 -0.82
CA THR A 493 12.08 27.78 0.34
C THR A 493 13.44 27.19 -0.02
N VAL A 494 14.49 27.99 0.04
CA VAL A 494 15.87 27.59 -0.29
C VAL A 494 16.71 27.56 0.98
N THR A 495 17.54 26.55 1.16
CA THR A 495 18.51 26.50 2.28
C THR A 495 19.70 27.38 1.92
N ILE A 496 20.03 28.35 2.78
CA ILE A 496 21.17 29.25 2.61
C ILE A 496 22.40 28.69 3.30
N GLU A 497 22.20 28.16 4.51
CA GLU A 497 23.25 27.61 5.35
C GLU A 497 22.66 26.41 6.11
N ASP A 498 23.42 25.33 6.21
CA ASP A 498 23.12 24.16 7.04
C ASP A 498 24.46 23.68 7.59
N ARG A 499 24.76 24.09 8.83
CA ARG A 499 26.03 23.77 9.50
C ARG A 499 25.79 22.93 10.74
N THR A 500 26.77 22.09 11.05
CA THR A 500 26.74 21.19 12.19
C THR A 500 28.09 21.22 12.87
N GLU A 501 28.10 21.34 14.19
CA GLU A 501 29.31 21.19 15.01
C GLU A 501 29.05 20.22 16.16
N MET A 502 30.09 19.47 16.52
CA MET A 502 30.03 18.46 17.56
C MET A 502 31.40 18.28 18.23
N VAL A 503 31.40 17.88 19.50
CA VAL A 503 32.61 17.61 20.29
C VAL A 503 32.46 16.32 21.10
N PRO A 504 33.54 15.59 21.38
CA PRO A 504 33.52 14.46 22.31
C PRO A 504 32.99 14.85 23.68
N PHE A 505 32.28 13.93 24.33
CA PHE A 505 31.65 14.16 25.64
C PHE A 505 31.59 12.88 26.47
N LEU A 506 31.25 13.00 27.74
CA LEU A 506 30.99 11.87 28.64
C LEU A 506 29.48 11.63 28.75
N CYS A 507 29.07 10.37 28.66
CA CYS A 507 27.73 9.93 29.01
C CYS A 507 27.77 9.35 30.42
N LYS A 508 27.08 10.02 31.36
CA LYS A 508 26.96 9.59 32.75
C LYS A 508 25.69 8.76 32.95
N ASP A 509 25.85 7.55 33.46
CA ASP A 509 24.75 6.69 33.92
C ASP A 509 24.82 6.46 35.44
N GLU A 510 24.14 5.43 35.93
CA GLU A 510 24.08 5.10 37.37
C GLU A 510 25.39 4.51 37.90
N GLU A 511 26.21 3.90 37.03
CA GLU A 511 27.41 3.18 37.44
C GLU A 511 28.70 3.94 37.13
N GLY A 512 28.67 4.94 36.25
CA GLY A 512 29.87 5.65 35.86
C GLY A 512 29.72 6.57 34.66
N TYR A 513 30.83 6.68 33.92
CA TYR A 513 30.96 7.54 32.75
C TYR A 513 31.52 6.75 31.57
N THR A 514 30.87 6.88 30.42
CA THR A 514 31.38 6.35 29.15
C THR A 514 31.75 7.49 28.23
N ARG A 515 32.95 7.44 27.64
CA ARG A 515 33.38 8.38 26.62
C ARG A 515 32.60 8.18 25.33
N VAL A 516 32.14 9.27 24.71
CA VAL A 516 31.41 9.25 23.44
C VAL A 516 32.13 10.13 22.43
N VAL A 517 32.50 9.53 21.30
CA VAL A 517 33.11 10.20 20.15
C VAL A 517 32.03 10.32 19.06
N PRO A 518 31.37 11.48 18.90
CA PRO A 518 30.14 11.58 18.11
C PRO A 518 30.34 11.63 16.58
N PHE A 519 31.57 11.58 16.09
CA PHE A 519 31.85 11.68 14.66
C PHE A 519 31.25 10.46 13.94
N GLY A 520 30.55 10.69 12.83
CA GLY A 520 29.81 9.63 12.11
C GLY A 520 28.36 9.42 12.57
N ALA A 521 27.98 9.91 13.76
CA ALA A 521 26.65 9.66 14.31
C ALA A 521 25.49 10.36 13.56
N GLU A 522 24.37 9.65 13.38
CA GLU A 522 23.09 10.23 13.03
C GLU A 522 22.43 10.86 14.28
N PHE A 523 22.31 12.18 14.27
CA PHE A 523 21.70 12.92 15.38
C PHE A 523 20.17 13.04 15.25
N ILE A 524 19.45 12.50 16.23
CA ILE A 524 17.99 12.61 16.36
C ILE A 524 17.66 13.62 17.46
N CYS A 525 17.59 14.89 17.07
CA CYS A 525 17.37 16.00 18.01
C CYS A 525 16.00 16.67 17.85
N GLU A 526 15.42 17.16 18.95
CA GLU A 526 14.28 18.08 18.91
C GLU A 526 14.71 19.49 18.49
N GLN A 527 13.83 20.18 17.76
CA GLN A 527 14.06 21.57 17.39
C GLN A 527 13.92 22.45 18.63
N LYS A 528 15.00 23.09 19.07
CA LYS A 528 15.03 23.88 20.30
C LYS A 528 14.63 25.33 20.07
N LYS A 529 15.02 25.93 18.93
CA LYS A 529 14.68 27.32 18.61
C LYS A 529 14.34 27.48 17.14
N ARG A 530 13.34 28.32 16.87
CA ARG A 530 12.99 28.82 15.55
C ARG A 530 12.75 30.31 15.62
N SER A 531 13.44 31.08 14.79
CA SER A 531 13.26 32.52 14.67
C SER A 531 13.05 32.87 13.20
N SER A 532 12.29 33.93 12.90
CA SER A 532 12.12 34.42 11.54
C SER A 532 12.46 35.90 11.50
N SER A 533 13.22 36.33 10.50
CA SER A 533 13.52 37.74 10.25
C SER A 533 13.47 38.01 8.75
N GLY A 534 12.57 38.90 8.34
CA GLY A 534 12.28 39.18 6.93
C GLY A 534 11.90 37.92 6.15
N ARG A 535 12.65 37.63 5.08
CA ARG A 535 12.45 36.45 4.22
C ARG A 535 13.13 35.18 4.76
N ARG A 536 13.91 35.29 5.84
CA ARG A 536 14.73 34.20 6.37
C ARG A 536 14.13 33.59 7.63
N THR A 537 14.25 32.28 7.75
CA THR A 537 13.90 31.52 8.95
C THR A 537 15.14 30.78 9.43
N TYR A 538 15.42 30.90 10.72
CA TYR A 538 16.57 30.34 11.41
C TYR A 538 16.10 29.22 12.32
N TYR A 539 16.80 28.10 12.28
CA TYR A 539 16.48 26.90 13.05
C TYR A 539 17.72 26.43 13.81
N GLU A 540 17.52 26.00 15.05
CA GLU A 540 18.56 25.38 15.86
C GLU A 540 18.02 24.10 16.52
N TRP A 541 18.78 23.02 16.32
CA TRP A 541 18.70 21.76 17.06
C TRP A 541 19.99 21.62 17.86
N HIS A 542 19.91 21.20 19.11
CA HIS A 542 21.12 20.97 19.91
C HIS A 542 20.88 19.92 21.00
N ILE A 543 21.99 19.36 21.49
CA ILE A 543 22.06 18.61 22.74
C ILE A 543 22.92 19.41 23.71
N ALA A 544 22.32 19.84 24.82
CA ALA A 544 22.98 20.63 25.85
C ALA A 544 23.73 19.72 26.83
N GLU A 545 24.58 20.33 27.67
CA GLU A 545 25.11 19.69 28.88
C GLU A 545 23.96 19.35 29.86
N ASN A 546 24.13 18.27 30.63
CA ASN A 546 23.15 17.73 31.59
C ASN A 546 21.81 17.36 30.96
N GLN A 547 21.80 16.96 29.70
CA GLN A 547 20.62 16.50 28.99
C GLN A 547 20.61 14.96 28.92
N LYS A 548 19.44 14.35 29.09
CA LYS A 548 19.28 12.91 28.86
C LYS A 548 19.50 12.59 27.39
N VAL A 549 20.26 11.53 27.13
CA VAL A 549 20.56 11.04 25.78
C VAL A 549 20.41 9.54 25.69
N TYR A 550 20.07 9.11 24.48
CA TYR A 550 20.03 7.73 24.05
C TYR A 550 21.11 7.53 22.98
N LEU A 551 21.95 6.51 23.16
CA LEU A 551 23.09 6.21 22.30
C LEU A 551 22.96 4.78 21.80
N LEU A 552 23.06 4.58 20.50
CA LEU A 552 23.22 3.28 19.87
C LEU A 552 24.46 3.37 18.99
N GLY A 553 25.43 2.49 19.14
CA GLY A 553 26.66 2.53 18.34
C GLY A 553 27.58 1.36 18.67
N SER A 554 28.83 1.47 18.28
CA SER A 554 29.82 0.44 18.56
C SER A 554 30.69 0.87 19.74
N ALA A 555 30.79 0.00 20.73
CA ALA A 555 31.73 0.12 21.82
C ALA A 555 33.10 -0.35 21.32
N VAL A 556 34.02 0.59 21.20
CA VAL A 556 35.39 0.37 20.73
C VAL A 556 36.38 0.73 21.84
N ILE A 557 37.59 0.23 21.74
CA ILE A 557 38.63 0.49 22.74
C ILE A 557 39.11 1.94 22.61
N GLU A 558 39.30 2.62 23.75
CA GLU A 558 39.84 3.97 23.76
C GLU A 558 41.32 3.94 23.31
N PRO A 559 41.72 4.66 22.23
CA PRO A 559 43.07 4.55 21.67
C PRO A 559 44.21 4.98 22.61
N VAL A 560 43.92 5.85 23.58
CA VAL A 560 44.93 6.44 24.49
C VAL A 560 45.02 5.67 25.81
N ALA A 561 43.91 5.08 26.26
CA ALA A 561 43.85 4.40 27.55
C ALA A 561 43.95 2.87 27.43
N GLY A 562 43.44 2.27 26.33
CA GLY A 562 43.39 0.82 26.05
C GLY A 562 42.71 -0.09 27.09
N GLU A 563 42.35 0.45 28.25
CA GLU A 563 41.72 -0.24 29.38
C GLU A 563 40.21 -0.04 29.44
N THR A 564 39.69 0.96 28.71
CA THR A 564 38.28 1.32 28.76
C THR A 564 37.67 1.35 27.36
N LEU A 565 36.36 1.16 27.32
CA LEU A 565 35.57 1.25 26.10
C LEU A 565 34.96 2.66 25.96
N GLN A 566 34.88 3.11 24.72
CA GLN A 566 34.20 4.33 24.31
C GLN A 566 33.13 4.00 23.26
N MET A 567 32.08 4.81 23.19
CA MET A 567 31.10 4.75 22.10
C MET A 567 31.59 5.59 20.92
N ALA A 568 31.75 4.96 19.75
CA ALA A 568 32.14 5.62 18.52
C ALA A 568 31.47 4.97 17.30
N ASP A 569 31.75 5.51 16.12
CA ASP A 569 31.47 4.82 14.86
C ASP A 569 32.36 3.58 14.78
N GLY A 570 31.79 2.42 14.45
CA GLY A 570 32.55 1.18 14.33
C GLY A 570 33.15 1.09 12.93
N ASP A 571 34.47 1.09 12.82
CA ASP A 571 35.16 1.02 11.52
C ASP A 571 34.63 -0.15 10.66
N ASP A 572 33.98 0.19 9.54
CA ASP A 572 33.46 -0.75 8.52
C ASP A 572 32.42 -1.81 8.98
N ASP A 573 31.68 -1.56 10.07
CA ASP A 573 30.73 -2.56 10.59
C ASP A 573 29.27 -2.44 10.07
N ASP A 574 28.95 -1.42 9.27
CA ASP A 574 27.60 -1.08 8.79
C ASP A 574 26.53 -0.93 9.91
N PHE A 575 26.96 -0.85 11.18
CA PHE A 575 26.08 -0.73 12.33
C PHE A 575 25.66 0.75 12.52
N PRO A 576 24.38 1.05 12.80
CA PRO A 576 23.95 2.43 12.92
C PRO A 576 24.54 3.08 14.18
N PHE A 577 25.27 4.18 13.99
CA PHE A 577 25.64 5.06 15.09
C PHE A 577 24.60 6.20 15.23
N ILE A 578 23.82 6.18 16.32
CA ILE A 578 22.72 7.11 16.57
C ILE A 578 22.91 7.78 17.93
N ILE A 579 22.79 9.11 17.94
CA ILE A 579 22.76 9.93 19.17
C ILE A 579 21.43 10.68 19.19
N SER A 580 20.59 10.41 20.18
CA SER A 580 19.24 10.95 20.28
C SER A 580 19.03 11.70 21.59
N ASP A 581 18.36 12.85 21.50
CA ASP A 581 17.92 13.64 22.66
C ASP A 581 16.53 13.22 23.18
N ARG A 582 16.02 12.12 22.61
CA ARG A 582 14.74 11.49 22.94
C ARG A 582 14.98 10.16 23.65
N THR A 583 13.93 9.61 24.24
CA THR A 583 13.97 8.24 24.79
C THR A 583 14.12 7.20 23.67
N GLU A 584 14.57 6.00 24.01
CA GLU A 584 14.65 4.84 23.10
C GLU A 584 13.30 4.62 22.37
N ASN A 585 12.21 4.54 23.12
CA ASN A 585 10.85 4.36 22.58
C ASN A 585 10.46 5.46 21.59
N GLU A 586 10.77 6.72 21.89
CA GLU A 586 10.49 7.83 20.97
C GLU A 586 11.36 7.81 19.71
N THR A 587 12.62 7.39 19.87
CA THR A 587 13.57 7.21 18.77
C THR A 587 13.10 6.10 17.83
N MET A 588 12.75 4.94 18.39
CA MET A 588 12.13 3.83 17.67
C MET A 588 10.85 4.25 16.97
N LEU A 589 9.95 5.00 17.62
CA LEU A 589 8.71 5.50 17.03
C LEU A 589 8.98 6.38 15.81
N LYS A 590 9.96 7.28 15.89
CA LYS A 590 10.32 8.18 14.77
C LYS A 590 10.83 7.39 13.55
N ILE A 591 11.72 6.43 13.77
CA ILE A 591 12.29 5.58 12.71
C ILE A 591 11.21 4.67 12.12
N SER A 592 10.38 4.07 12.98
CA SER A 592 9.33 3.12 12.58
C SER A 592 8.27 3.75 11.69
N ARG A 593 7.92 5.03 11.89
CA ARG A 593 6.88 5.70 11.09
C ARG A 593 7.20 5.68 9.59
N ALA A 594 8.45 5.97 9.22
CA ALA A 594 8.89 5.93 7.83
C ALA A 594 8.87 4.50 7.28
N GLY A 595 9.30 3.52 8.09
CA GLY A 595 9.29 2.11 7.72
C GLY A 595 7.87 1.55 7.50
N LEU A 596 6.96 1.80 8.44
CA LEU A 596 5.56 1.39 8.36
C LEU A 596 4.83 2.03 7.17
N PHE A 597 5.13 3.29 6.86
CA PHE A 597 4.61 3.93 5.65
C PHE A 597 5.09 3.23 4.39
N GLY A 598 6.40 2.97 4.27
CA GLY A 598 6.96 2.24 3.12
C GLY A 598 6.34 0.86 2.93
N ILE A 599 6.22 0.08 4.02
CA ILE A 599 5.59 -1.24 3.99
C ILE A 599 4.10 -1.16 3.64
N SER A 600 3.38 -0.14 4.12
CA SER A 600 1.98 0.09 3.75
C SER A 600 1.83 0.32 2.24
N CYS A 601 2.69 1.15 1.64
CA CYS A 601 2.72 1.33 0.18
C CYS A 601 3.05 0.02 -0.55
N GLY A 602 4.00 -0.75 -0.02
CA GLY A 602 4.37 -2.08 -0.50
C GLY A 602 3.19 -3.04 -0.56
N PHE A 603 2.50 -3.19 0.57
CA PHE A 603 1.32 -4.01 0.74
C PHE A 603 0.20 -3.61 -0.23
N ILE A 604 -0.14 -2.31 -0.30
CA ILE A 604 -1.17 -1.80 -1.21
C ILE A 604 -0.78 -2.11 -2.66
N GLY A 605 0.49 -1.91 -3.04
CA GLY A 605 0.98 -2.21 -4.38
C GLY A 605 0.76 -3.66 -4.79
N ILE A 606 1.09 -4.62 -3.92
CA ILE A 606 0.89 -6.06 -4.19
C ILE A 606 -0.58 -6.42 -4.32
N VAL A 607 -1.43 -5.97 -3.39
CA VAL A 607 -2.88 -6.24 -3.45
C VAL A 607 -3.47 -5.65 -4.74
N THR A 608 -3.06 -4.44 -5.10
CA THR A 608 -3.51 -3.75 -6.32
C THR A 608 -3.08 -4.49 -7.57
N LEU A 609 -1.86 -5.00 -7.61
CA LEU A 609 -1.35 -5.79 -8.74
C LEU A 609 -2.21 -7.03 -8.98
N VAL A 610 -2.59 -7.74 -7.92
CA VAL A 610 -3.44 -8.94 -8.02
C VAL A 610 -4.86 -8.58 -8.46
N LEU A 611 -5.44 -7.49 -7.94
CA LEU A 611 -6.75 -7.01 -8.41
C LEU A 611 -6.73 -6.59 -9.88
N LEU A 612 -5.67 -5.90 -10.33
CA LEU A 612 -5.51 -5.49 -11.72
C LEU A 612 -5.26 -6.68 -12.65
N TYR A 613 -4.63 -7.75 -12.18
CA TYR A 613 -4.51 -9.00 -12.93
C TYR A 613 -5.90 -9.60 -13.24
N PHE A 614 -6.77 -9.75 -12.24
CA PHE A 614 -8.14 -10.25 -12.46
C PHE A 614 -9.00 -9.30 -13.30
N ALA A 615 -8.84 -7.99 -13.11
CA ALA A 615 -9.51 -7.00 -13.97
C ALA A 615 -9.02 -7.07 -15.43
N GLY A 616 -7.73 -7.34 -15.62
CA GLY A 616 -7.10 -7.50 -16.93
C GLY A 616 -7.57 -8.74 -17.67
N THR A 617 -7.88 -9.84 -16.98
CA THR A 617 -8.48 -11.04 -17.58
C THR A 617 -9.98 -10.89 -17.85
N GLY A 618 -10.63 -9.87 -17.27
CA GLY A 618 -12.04 -9.58 -17.48
C GLY A 618 -13.00 -10.50 -16.71
N SER A 619 -12.50 -11.22 -15.70
CA SER A 619 -13.28 -12.17 -14.90
C SER A 619 -14.21 -11.46 -13.91
N TYR A 620 -13.69 -10.51 -13.12
CA TYR A 620 -14.41 -9.76 -12.07
C TYR A 620 -15.33 -10.63 -11.21
N SER A 621 -14.94 -11.90 -11.02
CA SER A 621 -15.73 -12.90 -10.33
C SER A 621 -15.75 -12.62 -8.83
N PRO A 622 -16.78 -13.05 -8.09
CA PRO A 622 -16.78 -12.91 -6.64
C PRO A 622 -15.59 -13.66 -6.00
N SER A 623 -15.17 -14.78 -6.61
CA SER A 623 -14.00 -15.54 -6.17
C SER A 623 -12.67 -14.82 -6.43
N ASP A 624 -12.58 -13.95 -7.45
CA ASP A 624 -11.37 -13.12 -7.70
C ASP A 624 -11.09 -12.20 -6.50
N PHE A 625 -12.13 -11.61 -5.89
CA PHE A 625 -11.98 -10.74 -4.72
C PHE A 625 -11.58 -11.55 -3.48
N ILE A 626 -12.15 -12.74 -3.29
CA ILE A 626 -11.79 -13.64 -2.19
C ILE A 626 -10.34 -14.11 -2.33
N LEU A 627 -9.92 -14.51 -3.53
CA LEU A 627 -8.54 -14.92 -3.80
C LEU A 627 -7.57 -13.75 -3.63
N SER A 628 -7.96 -12.55 -4.06
CA SER A 628 -7.18 -11.32 -3.82
C SER A 628 -7.04 -11.02 -2.33
N SER A 629 -8.01 -11.40 -1.48
CA SER A 629 -7.95 -11.21 -0.04
C SER A 629 -6.83 -12.03 0.63
N LEU A 630 -6.49 -13.20 0.06
CA LEU A 630 -5.42 -14.08 0.56
C LEU A 630 -4.01 -13.50 0.35
N THR A 631 -3.86 -12.49 -0.50
CA THR A 631 -2.57 -11.82 -0.70
C THR A 631 -2.09 -11.11 0.58
N ALA A 632 -3.02 -10.61 1.38
CA ALA A 632 -2.73 -9.90 2.61
C ALA A 632 -2.09 -10.78 3.71
N PRO A 633 -2.67 -11.96 4.07
CA PRO A 633 -2.02 -12.87 4.99
C PRO A 633 -0.74 -13.46 4.41
N ALA A 634 -0.67 -13.74 3.10
CA ALA A 634 0.58 -14.19 2.47
C ALA A 634 1.70 -13.16 2.63
N PHE A 635 1.41 -11.87 2.44
CA PHE A 635 2.36 -10.78 2.64
C PHE A 635 2.82 -10.66 4.11
N LEU A 636 1.89 -10.79 5.06
CA LEU A 636 2.20 -10.79 6.50
C LEU A 636 3.14 -11.95 6.86
N ILE A 637 2.83 -13.16 6.39
CA ILE A 637 3.64 -14.36 6.64
C ILE A 637 5.04 -14.17 6.04
N ALA A 638 5.14 -13.82 4.75
CA ALA A 638 6.41 -13.58 4.08
C ALA A 638 7.25 -12.49 4.79
N SER A 639 6.62 -11.39 5.18
CA SER A 639 7.30 -10.31 5.92
C SER A 639 7.85 -10.78 7.27
N THR A 640 7.10 -11.64 7.98
CA THR A 640 7.52 -12.22 9.27
C THR A 640 8.75 -13.10 9.09
N PHE A 641 8.72 -14.00 8.11
CA PHE A 641 9.85 -14.87 7.79
C PHE A 641 11.11 -14.09 7.39
N ILE A 642 10.97 -13.07 6.54
CA ILE A 642 12.09 -12.22 6.11
C ILE A 642 12.74 -11.51 7.31
N LEU A 643 11.94 -10.96 8.22
CA LEU A 643 12.46 -10.27 9.40
C LEU A 643 13.21 -11.21 10.34
N MET A 644 12.60 -12.34 10.69
CA MET A 644 13.22 -13.34 11.55
C MET A 644 14.54 -13.87 10.98
N PHE A 645 14.56 -14.16 9.67
CA PHE A 645 15.76 -14.61 8.99
C PHE A 645 16.88 -13.56 9.06
N ASN A 646 16.56 -12.29 8.80
CA ASN A 646 17.53 -11.20 8.87
C ASN A 646 18.07 -10.98 10.30
N ASP A 647 17.25 -11.17 11.33
CA ASP A 647 17.71 -11.08 12.72
C ASP A 647 18.70 -12.21 13.04
N LEU A 648 18.41 -13.45 12.63
CA LEU A 648 19.34 -14.58 12.78
C LEU A 648 20.66 -14.36 12.02
N VAL A 649 20.60 -13.81 10.80
CA VAL A 649 21.80 -13.45 10.04
C VAL A 649 22.62 -12.38 10.75
N PHE A 650 21.96 -11.35 11.31
CA PHE A 650 22.63 -10.30 12.06
C PHE A 650 23.36 -10.87 13.28
N LEU A 651 22.68 -11.67 14.10
CA LEU A 651 23.26 -12.28 15.29
C LEU A 651 24.44 -13.21 14.94
N ARG A 652 24.30 -14.03 13.90
CA ARG A 652 25.39 -14.88 13.40
C ARG A 652 26.60 -14.05 12.94
N ASN A 653 26.35 -12.95 12.22
CA ASN A 653 27.42 -12.08 11.76
C ASN A 653 28.08 -11.32 12.92
N ARG A 654 27.33 -10.96 13.96
CA ARG A 654 27.87 -10.39 15.21
C ARG A 654 28.86 -11.35 15.87
N VAL A 655 28.49 -12.63 16.03
CA VAL A 655 29.38 -13.67 16.57
C VAL A 655 30.64 -13.83 15.70
N LYS A 656 30.48 -13.91 14.37
CA LYS A 656 31.62 -14.04 13.45
C LYS A 656 32.58 -12.86 13.49
N ARG A 657 32.05 -11.63 13.58
CA ARG A 657 32.87 -10.42 13.70
C ARG A 657 33.61 -10.40 15.03
N ALA A 658 32.94 -10.69 16.14
CA ALA A 658 33.58 -10.79 17.45
C ALA A 658 34.70 -11.84 17.44
N HIS A 659 34.47 -12.99 16.81
CA HIS A 659 35.50 -14.03 16.63
C HIS A 659 36.71 -13.51 15.86
N SER A 660 36.51 -12.87 14.70
CA SER A 660 37.62 -12.33 13.89
C SER A 660 38.37 -11.19 14.58
N ASN A 661 37.69 -10.35 15.37
CA ASN A 661 38.34 -9.29 16.13
C ASN A 661 39.26 -9.86 17.22
N ILE A 662 38.85 -10.96 17.86
CA ILE A 662 39.70 -11.70 18.80
C ILE A 662 40.91 -12.29 18.07
N GLU A 663 40.74 -12.93 16.91
CA GLU A 663 41.85 -13.48 16.12
C GLU A 663 42.91 -12.41 15.81
N VAL A 664 42.48 -11.23 15.35
CA VAL A 664 43.38 -10.11 15.05
C VAL A 664 44.12 -9.64 16.30
N SER A 665 43.43 -9.56 17.44
CA SER A 665 44.03 -9.08 18.70
C SER A 665 45.01 -10.09 19.31
N LEU A 666 44.71 -11.39 19.21
CA LEU A 666 45.66 -12.45 19.57
C LEU A 666 46.88 -12.43 18.64
N GLN A 667 46.69 -12.21 17.34
CA GLN A 667 47.81 -12.05 16.42
C GLN A 667 48.71 -10.86 16.80
N LYS A 668 48.12 -9.68 17.06
CA LYS A 668 48.89 -8.51 17.54
C LYS A 668 49.67 -8.85 18.81
N ARG A 669 49.04 -9.52 19.78
CA ARG A 669 49.68 -9.94 21.03
C ARG A 669 50.88 -10.84 20.78
N SER A 670 50.72 -11.81 19.89
CA SER A 670 51.79 -12.72 19.51
C SER A 670 52.90 -12.11 18.67
N GLU A 671 52.63 -11.03 17.93
CA GLU A 671 53.66 -10.24 17.24
C GLU A 671 54.49 -9.39 18.23
N LEU A 672 53.93 -9.01 19.38
CA LEU A 672 54.66 -8.27 20.43
C LEU A 672 55.61 -9.15 21.26
N ILE A 673 55.25 -10.42 21.49
CA ILE A 673 56.03 -11.37 22.32
C ILE A 673 57.50 -11.51 21.85
N PRO A 674 57.81 -11.73 20.55
CA PRO A 674 59.19 -11.77 20.05
C PRO A 674 59.99 -10.48 20.29
N ASN A 675 59.33 -9.32 20.17
CA ASN A 675 59.99 -8.04 20.38
C ASN A 675 60.38 -7.88 21.85
N ILE A 676 59.50 -8.29 22.77
CA ILE A 676 59.76 -8.34 24.21
C ILE A 676 60.87 -9.35 24.53
N GLU A 677 60.83 -10.56 23.96
CA GLU A 677 61.88 -11.58 24.11
C GLU A 677 63.24 -11.04 23.66
N SER A 678 63.29 -10.34 22.52
CA SER A 678 64.53 -9.77 21.98
C SER A 678 65.10 -8.65 22.84
N ALA A 679 64.23 -7.81 23.42
CA ALA A 679 64.63 -6.70 24.29
C ALA A 679 65.06 -7.19 25.69
N ALA A 680 64.48 -8.27 26.19
CA ALA A 680 64.79 -8.86 27.49
C ALA A 680 65.77 -10.06 27.42
N LYS A 681 66.40 -10.29 26.27
CA LYS A 681 67.14 -11.52 25.94
C LYS A 681 68.16 -11.95 27.01
N SER A 682 69.00 -11.03 27.49
CA SER A 682 70.03 -11.31 28.50
C SER A 682 69.48 -11.72 29.87
N TYR A 683 68.24 -11.32 30.18
CA TYR A 683 67.58 -11.62 31.45
C TYR A 683 66.72 -12.88 31.37
N LEU A 684 66.32 -13.28 30.16
CA LEU A 684 65.53 -14.48 29.89
C LEU A 684 66.36 -15.74 29.62
N GLU A 685 67.70 -15.64 29.53
CA GLU A 685 68.58 -16.78 29.14
C GLU A 685 68.44 -18.03 30.04
N HIS A 686 68.04 -17.85 31.30
CA HIS A 686 67.85 -18.93 32.26
C HIS A 686 66.39 -19.42 32.39
N GLU A 687 65.44 -18.78 31.69
CA GLU A 687 64.01 -19.07 31.78
C GLU A 687 63.57 -20.03 30.66
N LYS A 688 64.03 -21.29 30.73
CA LYS A 688 63.74 -22.34 29.70
C LYS A 688 62.25 -22.51 29.40
N GLU A 689 61.43 -22.37 30.42
CA GLU A 689 59.98 -22.56 30.33
C GLU A 689 59.30 -21.42 29.54
N VAL A 690 59.84 -20.20 29.61
CA VAL A 690 59.40 -19.07 28.79
C VAL A 690 59.70 -19.31 27.32
N HIS A 691 60.93 -19.73 26.99
CA HIS A 691 61.30 -20.05 25.61
C HIS A 691 60.47 -21.21 25.03
N ARG A 692 60.13 -22.21 25.85
CA ARG A 692 59.23 -23.31 25.44
C ARG A 692 57.85 -22.78 25.05
N GLN A 693 57.22 -21.97 25.90
CA GLN A 693 55.90 -21.40 25.64
C GLN A 693 55.88 -20.44 24.43
N ILE A 694 56.94 -19.64 24.25
CA ILE A 694 57.09 -18.79 23.05
C ILE A 694 57.17 -19.65 21.79
N SER A 695 57.96 -20.73 21.82
CA SER A 695 58.06 -21.66 20.69
C SER A 695 56.71 -22.33 20.39
N GLU A 696 55.99 -22.78 21.42
CA GLU A 696 54.65 -23.39 21.28
C GLU A 696 53.63 -22.42 20.69
N LEU A 697 53.59 -21.18 21.18
CA LEU A 697 52.72 -20.12 20.65
C LEU A 697 53.03 -19.79 19.19
N ARG A 698 54.32 -19.62 18.86
CA ARG A 698 54.75 -19.38 17.46
C ARG A 698 54.30 -20.50 16.54
N THR A 699 54.46 -21.77 16.95
CA THR A 699 53.99 -22.91 16.14
C THR A 699 52.47 -22.94 16.01
N SER A 700 51.74 -22.61 17.07
CA SER A 700 50.28 -22.65 17.10
C SER A 700 49.65 -21.56 16.21
N ILE A 701 50.26 -20.38 16.14
CA ILE A 701 49.72 -19.23 15.39
C ILE A 701 50.24 -19.18 13.96
N SER A 702 51.50 -19.54 13.71
CA SER A 702 52.10 -19.45 12.36
C SER A 702 51.55 -20.47 11.37
N GLN A 703 50.89 -21.53 11.84
CA GLN A 703 50.45 -22.64 11.00
C GLN A 703 49.07 -22.44 10.34
N LYS A 704 48.27 -21.43 10.75
CA LYS A 704 46.86 -21.32 10.32
C LYS A 704 46.44 -19.88 10.01
N LYS A 705 45.60 -19.74 8.98
CA LYS A 705 44.96 -18.47 8.59
C LYS A 705 43.59 -18.24 9.25
N LYS A 706 43.00 -19.28 9.86
CA LYS A 706 41.71 -19.24 10.56
C LYS A 706 41.73 -20.24 11.70
N PHE A 707 41.22 -19.86 12.86
CA PHE A 707 41.21 -20.69 14.05
C PHE A 707 39.78 -21.18 14.34
N SER A 708 39.62 -22.39 14.88
CA SER A 708 38.35 -22.79 15.49
C SER A 708 38.17 -22.11 16.85
N THR A 709 36.95 -22.08 17.38
CA THR A 709 36.70 -21.50 18.72
C THR A 709 37.50 -22.22 19.80
N GLU A 710 37.66 -23.54 19.69
CA GLU A 710 38.47 -24.35 20.61
C GLU A 710 39.97 -24.02 20.50
N GLU A 711 40.46 -23.75 19.29
CA GLU A 711 41.84 -23.34 19.04
C GLU A 711 42.13 -21.93 19.57
N ILE A 712 41.20 -20.99 19.38
CA ILE A 712 41.28 -19.65 19.98
C ILE A 712 41.34 -19.75 21.50
N ASP A 713 40.50 -20.58 22.10
CA ASP A 713 40.48 -20.75 23.56
C ASP A 713 41.82 -21.31 24.07
N ALA A 714 42.39 -22.30 23.37
CA ALA A 714 43.70 -22.87 23.71
C ALA A 714 44.88 -21.88 23.53
N ILE A 715 44.87 -21.10 22.44
CA ILE A 715 45.87 -20.06 22.19
C ILE A 715 45.78 -18.99 23.26
N MET A 716 44.57 -18.49 23.53
CA MET A 716 44.30 -17.47 24.54
C MET A 716 44.75 -17.90 25.93
N HIS A 717 44.51 -19.16 26.31
CA HIS A 717 45.01 -19.73 27.56
C HIS A 717 46.54 -19.73 27.63
N THR A 718 47.22 -20.17 26.56
CA THR A 718 48.68 -20.26 26.50
C THR A 718 49.33 -18.88 26.50
N GLU A 719 48.79 -17.92 25.74
CA GLU A 719 49.26 -16.53 25.74
C GLU A 719 49.07 -15.86 27.09
N ASN A 720 47.96 -16.14 27.79
CA ASN A 720 47.71 -15.59 29.11
C ASN A 720 48.76 -16.06 30.13
N GLN A 721 49.02 -17.37 30.18
CA GLN A 721 50.05 -17.94 31.05
C GLN A 721 51.44 -17.35 30.77
N LEU A 722 51.79 -17.18 29.49
CA LEU A 722 53.07 -16.58 29.13
C LEU A 722 53.15 -15.11 29.55
N THR A 723 52.07 -14.35 29.35
CA THR A 723 52.01 -12.92 29.69
C THR A 723 52.09 -12.71 31.21
N GLU A 724 51.39 -13.53 32.00
CA GLU A 724 51.51 -13.53 33.47
C GLU A 724 52.95 -13.78 33.92
N ARG A 725 53.63 -14.75 33.29
CA ARG A 725 55.05 -15.02 33.57
C ARG A 725 55.96 -13.87 33.17
N MET A 726 55.71 -13.22 32.03
CA MET A 726 56.47 -12.03 31.59
C MET A 726 56.33 -10.86 32.57
N PHE A 727 55.12 -10.59 33.06
CA PHE A 727 54.91 -9.56 34.08
C PHE A 727 55.57 -9.91 35.42
N ALA A 728 55.50 -11.18 35.85
CA ALA A 728 56.18 -11.64 37.06
C ALA A 728 57.72 -11.52 36.94
N LEU A 729 58.28 -11.81 35.77
CA LEU A 729 59.72 -11.63 35.51
C LEU A 729 60.12 -10.15 35.49
N ALA A 730 59.30 -9.28 34.89
CA ALA A 730 59.52 -7.84 34.94
C ALA A 730 59.47 -7.29 36.38
N GLU A 731 58.69 -7.89 37.28
CA GLU A 731 58.70 -7.56 38.71
C GLU A 731 59.94 -8.10 39.44
N LYS A 732 60.38 -9.31 39.09
CA LYS A 732 61.58 -9.95 39.66
C LYS A 732 62.89 -9.24 39.31
N TYR A 733 62.95 -8.59 38.15
CA TYR A 733 64.13 -7.87 37.66
C TYR A 733 63.82 -6.37 37.46
N PRO A 734 63.94 -5.53 38.50
CA PRO A 734 63.60 -4.11 38.43
C PRO A 734 64.39 -3.33 37.37
N GLU A 735 65.62 -3.79 37.08
CA GLU A 735 66.46 -3.24 36.01
C GLU A 735 65.89 -3.43 34.60
N LEU A 736 65.00 -4.41 34.37
CA LEU A 736 64.20 -4.53 33.13
C LEU A 736 63.16 -3.40 33.02
N LYS A 737 62.54 -2.99 34.13
CA LYS A 737 61.54 -1.89 34.14
C LYS A 737 62.16 -0.52 33.84
N GLY A 738 63.45 -0.35 34.12
CA GLY A 738 64.17 0.91 33.88
C GLY A 738 64.45 1.21 32.40
N GLN A 739 64.34 0.21 31.51
CA GLN A 739 64.59 0.38 30.08
C GLN A 739 63.34 0.93 29.38
N GLU A 740 63.40 2.17 28.90
CA GLU A 740 62.25 2.89 28.31
C GLU A 740 61.57 2.11 27.16
N MET A 741 62.35 1.43 26.32
CA MET A 741 61.82 0.63 25.20
C MET A 741 61.06 -0.62 25.66
N LEU A 742 61.58 -1.36 26.65
CA LEU A 742 60.91 -2.53 27.18
C LEU A 742 59.65 -2.15 27.97
N GLY A 743 59.71 -1.04 28.74
CA GLY A 743 58.55 -0.48 29.42
C GLY A 743 57.40 -0.13 28.45
N LYS A 744 57.73 0.45 27.28
CA LYS A 744 56.73 0.72 26.22
C LYS A 744 56.11 -0.56 25.65
N LEU A 745 56.93 -1.58 25.35
CA LEU A 745 56.44 -2.86 24.82
C LEU A 745 55.58 -3.63 25.84
N MET A 746 55.95 -3.59 27.13
CA MET A 746 55.17 -4.20 28.21
C MET A 746 53.84 -3.47 28.44
N GLU A 747 53.83 -2.14 28.29
CA GLU A 747 52.58 -1.37 28.31
C GLU A 747 51.70 -1.72 27.11
N GLU A 748 52.27 -1.79 25.90
CA GLU A 748 51.54 -2.20 24.69
C GLU A 748 50.96 -3.62 24.83
N LEU A 749 51.73 -4.57 25.38
CA LEU A 749 51.26 -5.92 25.69
C LEU A 749 50.08 -5.91 26.67
N ARG A 750 50.15 -5.07 27.72
CA ARG A 750 49.04 -4.91 28.68
C ARG A 750 47.78 -4.37 28.03
N LEU A 751 47.92 -3.39 27.12
CA LEU A 751 46.79 -2.82 26.38
C LEU A 751 46.13 -3.88 25.49
N VAL A 752 46.93 -4.69 24.78
CA VAL A 752 46.39 -5.77 23.94
C VAL A 752 45.77 -6.89 24.78
N GLU A 753 46.33 -7.22 25.95
CA GLU A 753 45.73 -8.20 26.89
C GLU A 753 44.34 -7.74 27.37
N ASN A 754 44.23 -6.45 27.74
CA ASN A 754 42.95 -5.85 28.13
C ASN A 754 41.95 -5.82 26.97
N GLU A 755 42.41 -5.50 25.75
CA GLU A 755 41.64 -5.59 24.51
C GLU A 755 41.05 -7.00 24.33
N VAL A 756 41.89 -8.06 24.42
CA VAL A 756 41.45 -9.45 24.28
C VAL A 756 40.44 -9.84 25.37
N ALA A 757 40.65 -9.43 26.62
CA ALA A 757 39.72 -9.70 27.73
C ALA A 757 38.33 -9.08 27.46
N LEU A 758 38.27 -7.83 27.02
CA LEU A 758 37.03 -7.12 26.67
C LEU A 758 36.33 -7.74 25.45
N MET A 759 37.10 -8.15 24.43
CA MET A 759 36.55 -8.81 23.25
C MET A 759 35.98 -10.20 23.56
N ARG A 760 36.61 -10.97 24.45
CA ARG A 760 36.12 -12.29 24.89
C ARG A 760 34.75 -12.17 25.57
N GLN A 761 34.58 -11.21 26.47
CA GLN A 761 33.28 -10.93 27.09
C GLN A 761 32.22 -10.61 26.02
N GLY A 762 32.51 -9.67 25.12
CA GLY A 762 31.59 -9.32 24.02
C GLY A 762 31.27 -10.47 23.06
N TYR A 763 32.22 -11.39 22.83
CA TYR A 763 31.98 -12.61 22.06
C TYR A 763 31.00 -13.56 22.77
N ASN A 764 31.23 -13.83 24.06
CA ASN A 764 30.36 -14.73 24.83
C ASN A 764 28.93 -14.18 24.93
N ASP A 765 28.76 -12.87 25.19
CA ASP A 765 27.45 -12.22 25.20
C ASP A 765 26.74 -12.35 23.84
N SER A 766 27.50 -12.22 22.74
CA SER A 766 26.97 -12.38 21.38
C SER A 766 26.55 -13.82 21.08
N VAL A 767 27.29 -14.82 21.57
CA VAL A 767 26.97 -16.25 21.44
C VAL A 767 25.71 -16.60 22.23
N GLU A 768 25.57 -16.08 23.45
CA GLU A 768 24.38 -16.29 24.28
C GLU A 768 23.12 -15.77 23.60
N LEU A 769 23.17 -14.53 23.11
CA LEU A 769 22.03 -13.92 22.41
C LEU A 769 21.67 -14.68 21.12
N TYR A 770 22.68 -15.11 20.36
CA TYR A 770 22.48 -15.89 19.14
C TYR A 770 21.83 -17.25 19.44
N LYS A 771 22.36 -18.01 20.41
CA LYS A 771 21.79 -19.31 20.84
C LYS A 771 20.36 -19.18 21.35
N THR A 772 20.11 -18.21 22.22
CA THR A 772 18.78 -17.98 22.79
C THR A 772 17.77 -17.67 21.69
N THR A 773 18.16 -16.85 20.71
CA THR A 773 17.28 -16.48 19.60
C THR A 773 17.09 -17.62 18.60
N SER A 774 18.12 -18.39 18.28
CA SER A 774 18.03 -19.53 17.35
C SER A 774 17.20 -20.69 17.90
N GLN A 775 17.08 -20.80 19.22
CA GLN A 775 16.38 -21.91 19.89
C GLN A 775 14.93 -21.60 20.32
N ARG A 776 14.49 -20.33 20.25
CA ARG A 776 13.11 -19.96 20.62
C ARG A 776 12.10 -20.27 19.49
N ILE A 777 10.83 -20.48 19.86
CA ILE A 777 9.74 -20.59 18.87
C ILE A 777 9.25 -19.18 18.49
N PRO A 778 9.07 -18.85 17.19
CA PRO A 778 9.15 -19.75 16.02
C PRO A 778 10.52 -19.80 15.29
N GLU A 779 11.52 -19.03 15.72
CA GLU A 779 12.85 -18.95 15.08
C GLU A 779 13.55 -20.30 14.92
N VAL A 780 13.32 -21.25 15.82
CA VAL A 780 13.89 -22.62 15.79
C VAL A 780 13.58 -23.37 14.50
N PHE A 781 12.41 -23.15 13.89
CA PHE A 781 12.05 -23.78 12.63
C PHE A 781 12.90 -23.22 11.48
N LEU A 782 13.06 -21.90 11.45
CA LEU A 782 13.93 -21.21 10.49
C LEU A 782 15.40 -21.61 10.67
N ALA A 783 15.87 -21.63 11.91
CA ALA A 783 17.25 -21.99 12.24
C ALA A 783 17.60 -23.40 11.72
N LYS A 784 16.73 -24.38 12.00
CA LYS A 784 16.90 -25.77 11.54
C LYS A 784 16.81 -25.89 10.01
N SER A 785 15.80 -25.30 9.38
CA SER A 785 15.59 -25.43 7.93
C SER A 785 16.68 -24.76 7.09
N PHE A 786 17.28 -23.66 7.57
CA PHE A 786 18.31 -22.91 6.84
C PHE A 786 19.74 -23.15 7.35
N GLY A 787 19.95 -24.13 8.24
CA GLY A 787 21.28 -24.56 8.68
C GLY A 787 22.02 -23.54 9.56
N PHE A 788 21.32 -22.75 10.36
CA PHE A 788 21.94 -21.91 11.39
C PHE A 788 22.47 -22.80 12.52
N LYS A 789 23.79 -23.06 12.50
CA LYS A 789 24.49 -23.83 13.52
C LYS A 789 24.76 -22.98 14.76
N ASP A 790 24.76 -23.61 15.92
CA ASP A 790 25.15 -22.99 17.19
C ASP A 790 26.64 -22.65 17.22
N SER A 791 27.01 -21.68 18.07
CA SER A 791 28.39 -21.25 18.30
C SER A 791 28.84 -21.58 19.73
N ASN A 792 30.11 -21.90 19.93
CA ASN A 792 30.67 -22.28 21.23
C ASN A 792 31.12 -21.04 22.01
N PHE A 793 31.05 -21.11 23.34
CA PHE A 793 31.58 -20.07 24.24
C PHE A 793 33.10 -20.24 24.41
N LEU A 794 33.80 -19.14 24.65
CA LEU A 794 35.21 -19.13 25.06
C LEU A 794 35.32 -19.29 26.59
N ARG A 795 36.09 -20.30 27.04
CA ARG A 795 36.10 -20.74 28.44
C ARG A 795 37.23 -20.13 29.25
N THR A 796 38.33 -19.74 28.61
CA THR A 796 39.51 -19.20 29.30
C THR A 796 39.17 -17.88 29.98
N GLU A 797 39.43 -17.79 31.28
CA GLU A 797 39.20 -16.59 32.07
C GLU A 797 40.36 -15.60 31.89
N LEU A 798 40.03 -14.34 31.59
CA LEU A 798 40.98 -13.23 31.48
C LEU A 798 40.47 -12.09 32.34
N SER A 799 41.39 -11.38 33.01
CA SER A 799 41.06 -10.22 33.83
C SER A 799 41.69 -8.95 33.25
N VAL A 800 40.96 -7.83 33.32
CA VAL A 800 41.47 -6.52 32.87
C VAL A 800 42.47 -5.99 33.90
N ARG A 801 43.71 -5.78 33.49
CA ARG A 801 44.78 -5.22 34.33
C ARG A 801 44.75 -3.69 34.31
N LYS A 802 44.36 -3.08 35.43
CA LYS A 802 44.35 -1.62 35.60
C LYS A 802 45.77 -1.05 35.70
N ARG A 803 45.98 0.15 35.16
CA ARG A 803 47.23 0.89 35.38
C ARG A 803 47.37 1.25 36.86
N PRO A 804 48.58 1.21 37.46
CA PRO A 804 48.80 1.83 38.76
C PRO A 804 48.51 3.34 38.68
N GLU A 805 47.63 3.83 39.57
CA GLU A 805 47.35 5.26 39.69
C GLU A 805 48.60 5.96 40.23
N ILE A 806 49.21 6.83 39.41
CA ILE A 806 50.26 7.72 39.87
C ILE A 806 49.58 8.92 40.53
N SER A 807 49.44 8.87 41.85
CA SER A 807 49.08 10.05 42.64
C SER A 807 50.31 10.96 42.72
N PHE A 808 50.23 12.13 42.10
CA PHE A 808 51.13 13.23 42.42
C PHE A 808 50.48 13.97 43.60
N GLU A 809 50.99 13.76 44.81
CA GLU A 809 50.76 14.70 45.92
C GLU A 809 51.45 16.03 45.66
#